data_AF-A0A1X0U3S7-F1
#
_entry.id   AF-A0A1X0U3S7-F1
#
_cell.length_a   1.000
_cell.length_b   1.000
_cell.length_c   1.000
_cell.angle_alpha   90.00
_cell.angle_beta   90.00
_cell.angle_gamma   90.00
#
_symmetry.space_group_name_H-M   'P 1'
#
loop_
_entity.id
_entity.type
_entity.pdbx_description
1 polymer ?
#
loop_
_entity_poly.entity_id
_entity_poly.type
_entity_poly.pdbx_seq_one_letter_code
_entity_poly.pdbx_strand_id
1 'polypeptide(L)'
;MFLGCSQTQPKPSVQNSLPDENVYKPNERISLLDFEIKQDASSLPQNMQSASFDQEEILKRRFKVFTLKGVKFNPNDVFWAFNIYKPSEKRKYFGSNFRQIPQSWFDAQKDNANFSALSSISAYALTSANTALRNFPTDEPIFLNPQTPGEGYPFDYLQESTLSIAHPLFVSHLSKDRAWAFVSDDAVWGWVKVEDIKFISDDEANAYQKSSFVTIKTDKMPVYDKAGNFLFYSRVGAILPVLAQDSKNYYGKIYVRNLLREFVLPKSVGALFPLKFNDSNLKTLISSLLTQPYGWGGVDKLRDCSLFTKDLLASFGVWLPRNSKAQANMGQKFDLKGLSNAAKTKEIKEKGVPYLTLVHLPGHIMLYAGYKGDDIYVVHDAWGLKTENNGRALIGATAVTTLNIGQNRSDIQNSNLLISKVDSINVIKPENVISDKARKISALQRAYDVKVEDNLVKFSDGTIFVYDDFKQKDDECSIDADIEDMNALDYAAFSPLSTALSDAGRCRNYEFLGKIYGSSESEVKANLVDVVWLKDSLALKLPFNSKNGAAAALQDVSNELNDMVKSDASLLEYLKNPGGTFKWRVIAGTNRLSPHSYGIAIDINVKKSHYWQWSNGYQNLIPEKIVRVFEKHKFIWGGRWKHFDTMHFEYRPEMFE
;
A
#
# COMPACT_ATOMS: atom_id res chain seq x y z
N MET A 1 7.54 -0.95 30.05
CA MET A 1 8.34 -1.01 28.80
C MET A 1 7.90 0.15 27.95
N PHE A 2 8.76 1.14 27.70
CA PHE A 2 8.50 2.25 26.79
C PHE A 2 9.32 1.98 25.52
N LEU A 3 8.67 1.39 24.51
CA LEU A 3 9.17 1.31 23.12
C LEU A 3 8.42 2.33 22.25
N GLY A 4 7.98 3.42 22.88
CA GLY A 4 6.61 3.87 22.71
C GLY A 4 6.28 4.67 21.44
N CYS A 5 5.04 4.50 21.01
CA CYS A 5 4.22 5.42 20.19
C CYS A 5 2.74 5.30 20.61
N SER A 6 2.49 4.94 21.87
CA SER A 6 1.14 4.89 22.43
C SER A 6 1.05 5.86 23.60
N GLN A 7 0.19 6.87 23.46
CA GLN A 7 -0.15 7.81 24.53
C GLN A 7 -1.38 7.37 25.36
N THR A 8 -1.82 6.10 25.25
CA THR A 8 -3.04 5.64 25.96
C THR A 8 -2.79 5.23 27.41
N GLN A 9 -3.82 5.44 28.24
CA GLN A 9 -3.88 5.22 29.70
C GLN A 9 -2.91 4.13 30.23
N PRO A 10 -1.92 4.50 31.06
CA PRO A 10 -1.19 3.50 31.81
C PRO A 10 -2.18 2.82 32.77
N LYS A 11 -2.39 1.51 32.60
CA LYS A 11 -2.87 0.69 33.72
C LYS A 11 -1.81 0.78 34.82
N PRO A 12 -2.18 0.88 36.11
CA PRO A 12 -1.22 0.86 37.20
C PRO A 12 -0.42 -0.44 37.09
N SER A 13 0.85 -0.33 36.70
CA SER A 13 1.75 -1.47 36.74
C SER A 13 1.93 -1.85 38.20
N VAL A 14 1.69 -3.12 38.50
CA VAL A 14 2.05 -3.78 39.75
C VAL A 14 3.46 -3.36 40.15
N GLN A 15 3.60 -3.05 41.44
CA GLN A 15 4.81 -2.66 42.13
C GLN A 15 6.04 -3.39 41.60
N ASN A 16 7.01 -2.63 41.12
CA ASN A 16 8.40 -2.96 41.34
C ASN A 16 8.96 -1.84 42.22
N SER A 17 9.59 -2.22 43.33
CA SER A 17 10.36 -1.31 44.17
C SER A 17 11.32 -0.49 43.32
N LEU A 18 11.45 0.80 43.68
CA LEU A 18 12.53 1.64 43.15
C LEU A 18 13.85 0.93 43.44
N PRO A 19 14.70 0.66 42.44
CA PRO A 19 16.04 0.14 42.72
C PRO A 19 16.84 1.20 43.47
N ASP A 20 17.69 0.75 44.39
CA ASP A 20 18.64 1.55 45.17
C ASP A 20 19.32 2.64 44.32
N GLU A 21 19.24 3.89 44.78
CA GLU A 21 19.79 5.08 44.11
C GLU A 21 21.34 5.13 44.11
N ASN A 22 22.04 4.12 44.64
CA ASN A 22 23.48 4.18 44.94
C ASN A 22 24.37 3.13 44.29
N VAL A 23 23.98 2.56 43.15
CA VAL A 23 24.91 1.79 42.32
C VAL A 23 24.74 2.21 40.85
N TYR A 24 25.80 2.15 40.07
CA TYR A 24 25.88 2.27 38.60
C TYR A 24 26.29 3.62 38.01
N LYS A 25 27.32 3.56 37.15
CA LYS A 25 27.90 4.70 36.44
C LYS A 25 26.98 5.18 35.30
N PRO A 26 26.83 6.49 35.06
CA PRO A 26 25.93 7.04 34.03
C PRO A 26 26.15 6.52 32.59
N ASN A 27 27.39 6.13 32.26
CA ASN A 27 27.79 5.71 30.91
C ASN A 27 27.41 4.27 30.53
N GLU A 28 26.76 3.51 31.43
CA GLU A 28 26.41 2.10 31.19
C GLU A 28 24.92 1.89 30.81
N ARG A 29 24.12 2.97 30.73
CA ARG A 29 22.65 2.86 30.55
C ARG A 29 22.15 3.05 29.11
N ILE A 30 22.93 3.66 28.23
CA ILE A 30 22.57 3.90 26.83
C ILE A 30 23.75 3.53 25.95
N SER A 31 23.53 2.70 24.94
CA SER A 31 24.53 2.29 23.94
C SER A 31 23.92 2.38 22.55
N LEU A 32 24.72 2.51 21.50
CA LEU A 32 24.25 2.36 20.13
C LEU A 32 24.12 0.87 19.78
N LEU A 33 23.17 0.53 18.92
CA LEU A 33 23.00 -0.80 18.38
C LEU A 33 23.42 -0.81 16.92
N ASP A 34 24.36 -1.70 16.58
CA ASP A 34 24.84 -1.83 15.20
C ASP A 34 23.77 -2.46 14.31
N PHE A 35 23.59 -1.90 13.12
CA PHE A 35 22.65 -2.43 12.14
C PHE A 35 23.24 -3.66 11.44
N GLU A 36 22.57 -4.79 11.58
CA GLU A 36 22.88 -6.05 10.87
C GLU A 36 22.60 -5.93 9.36
N ILE A 37 21.81 -4.93 8.95
CA ILE A 37 21.35 -4.70 7.58
C ILE A 37 21.81 -3.32 7.12
N LYS A 38 22.18 -3.20 5.84
CA LYS A 38 22.52 -1.92 5.22
C LYS A 38 21.28 -1.01 5.19
N GLN A 39 21.40 0.24 5.61
CA GLN A 39 20.27 1.16 5.72
C GLN A 39 20.01 1.93 4.40
N ASP A 40 19.66 1.21 3.33
CA ASP A 40 19.29 1.80 2.04
C ASP A 40 18.29 0.94 1.24
N ALA A 41 17.85 1.44 0.08
CA ALA A 41 16.88 0.78 -0.79
C ALA A 41 17.27 -0.65 -1.23
N SER A 42 18.57 -0.97 -1.29
CA SER A 42 19.06 -2.25 -1.80
C SER A 42 18.88 -3.40 -0.82
N SER A 43 18.69 -3.09 0.48
CA SER A 43 18.45 -4.08 1.51
C SER A 43 16.98 -4.42 1.73
N LEU A 44 16.08 -3.61 1.15
CA LEU A 44 14.65 -3.83 1.21
C LEU A 44 14.26 -5.02 0.33
N PRO A 45 13.59 -6.06 0.87
CA PRO A 45 13.07 -7.14 0.05
C PRO A 45 12.16 -6.60 -1.07
N GLN A 46 12.17 -7.26 -2.23
CA GLN A 46 11.40 -6.81 -3.37
C GLN A 46 9.89 -6.87 -3.08
N ASN A 47 9.18 -5.78 -3.36
CA ASN A 47 7.73 -5.78 -3.38
C ASN A 47 7.21 -6.27 -4.73
N MET A 48 6.60 -7.45 -4.76
CA MET A 48 5.97 -7.99 -5.98
C MET A 48 4.56 -7.44 -6.22
N GLN A 49 3.98 -6.72 -5.25
CA GLN A 49 2.63 -6.18 -5.35
C GLN A 49 2.61 -4.91 -6.19
N SER A 50 1.67 -4.85 -7.13
CA SER A 50 1.28 -3.63 -7.83
C SER A 50 -0.20 -3.37 -7.56
N ALA A 51 -0.52 -2.32 -6.81
CA ALA A 51 -1.88 -1.97 -6.45
C ALA A 51 -2.13 -0.46 -6.55
N SER A 52 -3.40 -0.09 -6.65
CA SER A 52 -3.88 1.28 -6.46
C SER A 52 -4.91 1.24 -5.34
N PHE A 53 -4.75 2.08 -4.33
CA PHE A 53 -5.80 2.29 -3.35
C PHE A 53 -6.72 3.41 -3.83
N ASP A 54 -7.98 3.34 -3.43
CA ASP A 54 -8.88 4.47 -3.60
C ASP A 54 -8.49 5.60 -2.65
N GLN A 55 -8.57 6.83 -3.14
CA GLN A 55 -8.42 8.02 -2.32
C GLN A 55 -9.69 8.34 -1.51
N GLU A 56 -10.86 7.81 -1.87
CA GLU A 56 -12.13 8.15 -1.24
C GLU A 56 -12.14 7.94 0.27
N GLU A 57 -11.70 6.77 0.76
CA GLU A 57 -11.77 6.44 2.19
C GLU A 57 -10.86 7.36 3.03
N ILE A 58 -9.62 7.57 2.59
CA ILE A 58 -8.69 8.46 3.28
C ILE A 58 -9.14 9.92 3.22
N LEU A 59 -9.65 10.40 2.08
CA LEU A 59 -10.15 11.77 1.94
C LEU A 59 -11.42 11.97 2.77
N LYS A 60 -12.34 11.01 2.78
CA LYS A 60 -13.53 11.02 3.64
C LYS A 60 -13.16 11.14 5.12
N ARG A 61 -12.17 10.39 5.58
CA ARG A 61 -11.67 10.50 6.97
C ARG A 61 -10.96 11.83 7.20
N ARG A 62 -10.10 12.27 6.27
CA ARG A 62 -9.36 13.54 6.36
C ARG A 62 -10.30 14.73 6.45
N PHE A 63 -11.39 14.73 5.68
CA PHE A 63 -12.35 15.83 5.61
C PHE A 63 -13.52 15.72 6.58
N LYS A 64 -13.62 14.63 7.34
CA LYS A 64 -14.64 14.50 8.41
C LYS A 64 -14.64 15.67 9.39
N VAL A 65 -13.49 16.31 9.60
CA VAL A 65 -13.38 17.51 10.44
C VAL A 65 -14.26 18.67 9.95
N PHE A 66 -14.53 18.76 8.65
CA PHE A 66 -15.43 19.75 8.04
C PHE A 66 -16.92 19.40 8.18
N THR A 67 -17.27 18.42 9.00
CA THR A 67 -18.66 18.12 9.38
C THR A 67 -18.90 18.28 10.88
N LEU A 68 -17.93 18.80 11.62
CA LEU A 68 -17.96 18.85 13.08
C LEU A 68 -18.60 20.12 13.67
N LYS A 69 -19.02 21.07 12.82
CA LYS A 69 -19.77 22.25 13.28
C LYS A 69 -21.06 21.84 14.02
N GLY A 70 -21.25 22.39 15.22
CA GLY A 70 -22.43 22.11 16.05
C GLY A 70 -22.45 20.73 16.72
N VAL A 71 -21.43 19.89 16.52
CA VAL A 71 -21.32 18.62 17.23
C VAL A 71 -20.97 18.88 18.70
N LYS A 72 -21.67 18.19 19.61
CA LYS A 72 -21.37 18.22 21.05
C LYS A 72 -20.29 17.20 21.37
N PHE A 73 -19.27 17.62 22.10
CA PHE A 73 -18.19 16.76 22.55
C PHE A 73 -18.21 16.62 24.06
N ASN A 74 -17.79 15.46 24.55
CA ASN A 74 -17.59 15.22 25.97
C ASN A 74 -16.23 15.79 26.41
N PRO A 75 -16.18 16.76 27.34
CA PRO A 75 -14.93 17.37 27.80
C PRO A 75 -13.91 16.36 28.32
N ASN A 76 -14.36 15.28 28.97
CA ASN A 76 -13.45 14.26 29.52
C ASN A 76 -12.70 13.48 28.44
N ASP A 77 -13.31 13.32 27.26
CA ASP A 77 -12.72 12.58 26.14
C ASP A 77 -11.73 13.46 25.37
N VAL A 78 -12.07 14.73 25.15
CA VAL A 78 -11.22 15.64 24.36
C VAL A 78 -10.07 16.26 25.16
N PHE A 79 -10.25 16.51 26.47
CA PHE A 79 -9.21 17.03 27.35
C PHE A 79 -8.49 15.93 28.15
N TRP A 80 -8.50 14.69 27.65
CA TRP A 80 -7.94 13.52 28.33
C TRP A 80 -6.52 13.75 28.85
N ALA A 81 -5.69 14.50 28.11
CA ALA A 81 -4.28 14.75 28.44
C ALA A 81 -4.11 15.43 29.80
N PHE A 82 -5.00 16.36 30.17
CA PHE A 82 -4.93 17.06 31.46
C PHE A 82 -5.29 16.16 32.66
N ASN A 83 -6.01 15.06 32.40
CA ASN A 83 -6.30 14.05 33.41
C ASN A 83 -5.13 13.05 33.57
N ILE A 84 -4.29 12.89 32.55
CA ILE A 84 -3.15 11.97 32.55
C ILE A 84 -1.86 12.65 33.01
N TYR A 85 -1.59 13.85 32.49
CA TYR A 85 -0.37 14.61 32.75
C TYR A 85 -0.53 15.55 33.94
N LYS A 86 -0.87 14.96 35.09
CA LYS A 86 -1.00 15.67 36.36
C LYS A 86 0.09 15.23 37.33
N PRO A 87 0.86 16.15 37.95
CA PRO A 87 1.85 15.76 38.94
C PRO A 87 1.16 15.26 40.22
N SER A 88 1.84 14.38 40.94
CA SER A 88 1.43 13.82 42.22
C SER A 88 2.67 13.41 43.02
N GLU A 89 2.50 13.00 44.28
CA GLU A 89 3.61 12.45 45.08
C GLU A 89 4.35 11.31 44.37
N LYS A 90 3.62 10.48 43.60
CA LYS A 90 4.15 9.31 42.89
C LYS A 90 4.54 9.61 41.44
N ARG A 91 4.25 10.80 40.92
CA ARG A 91 4.51 11.16 39.51
C ARG A 91 4.99 12.59 39.40
N LYS A 92 6.28 12.74 39.11
CA LYS A 92 6.97 14.02 38.91
C LYS A 92 7.26 14.21 37.43
N TYR A 93 7.23 15.47 37.00
CA TYR A 93 7.58 15.87 35.64
C TYR A 93 8.72 16.89 35.67
N PHE A 94 9.52 16.89 34.62
CA PHE A 94 10.73 17.69 34.51
C PHE A 94 10.71 18.50 33.21
N GLY A 95 11.17 19.76 33.27
CA GLY A 95 11.28 20.61 32.10
C GLY A 95 12.55 20.33 31.29
N SER A 96 12.77 21.12 30.23
CA SER A 96 13.99 21.06 29.40
C SER A 96 15.29 21.35 30.16
N ASN A 97 15.21 22.05 31.29
CA ASN A 97 16.33 22.29 32.20
C ASN A 97 16.53 21.16 33.23
N PHE A 98 15.81 20.04 33.08
CA PHE A 98 15.79 18.89 33.99
C PHE A 98 15.43 19.21 35.44
N ARG A 99 14.80 20.35 35.70
CA ARG A 99 14.23 20.69 37.00
C ARG A 99 12.80 20.22 37.07
N GLN A 100 12.38 19.80 38.26
CA GLN A 100 11.00 19.42 38.52
C GLN A 100 10.07 20.61 38.26
N ILE A 101 9.00 20.38 37.50
CA ILE A 101 7.97 21.37 37.21
C ILE A 101 7.01 21.46 38.41
N PRO A 102 6.73 22.65 38.96
CA PRO A 102 5.82 22.82 40.09
C PRO A 102 4.35 22.64 39.66
N GLN A 103 3.49 22.26 40.61
CA GLN A 103 2.03 22.14 40.38
C GLN A 103 1.41 23.42 39.81
N SER A 104 1.87 24.59 40.25
CA SER A 104 1.40 25.89 39.78
C SER A 104 1.54 26.09 38.27
N TRP A 105 2.55 25.48 37.65
CA TRP A 105 2.70 25.52 36.19
C TRP A 105 1.57 24.73 35.50
N PHE A 106 1.25 23.53 36.01
CA PHE A 106 0.15 22.72 35.45
C PHE A 106 -1.21 23.40 35.63
N ASP A 107 -1.42 24.06 36.77
CA ASP A 107 -2.63 24.83 37.03
C ASP A 107 -2.75 26.02 36.05
N ALA A 108 -1.64 26.71 35.77
CA ALA A 108 -1.60 27.78 34.77
C ALA A 108 -1.88 27.27 33.35
N GLN A 109 -1.33 26.12 32.95
CA GLN A 109 -1.63 25.52 31.63
C GLN A 109 -3.11 25.13 31.52
N LYS A 110 -3.70 24.56 32.59
CA LYS A 110 -5.12 24.21 32.63
C LYS A 110 -6.02 25.44 32.56
N ASP A 111 -5.65 26.52 33.26
CA ASP A 111 -6.39 27.77 33.21
C ASP A 111 -6.34 28.39 31.79
N ASN A 112 -5.14 28.46 31.20
CA ASN A 112 -4.96 28.99 29.84
C ASN A 112 -5.71 28.15 28.78
N ALA A 113 -5.84 26.84 29.00
CA ALA A 113 -6.55 25.93 28.11
C ALA A 113 -8.08 26.17 28.02
N ASN A 114 -8.66 27.04 28.85
CA ASN A 114 -10.00 27.61 28.64
C ASN A 114 -11.13 26.59 28.37
N PHE A 115 -11.21 25.51 29.14
CA PHE A 115 -12.14 24.40 28.86
C PHE A 115 -13.61 24.80 28.78
N SER A 116 -14.03 25.85 29.50
CA SER A 116 -15.40 26.38 29.45
C SER A 116 -15.79 26.90 28.06
N ALA A 117 -14.81 27.23 27.21
CA ALA A 117 -15.03 27.70 25.86
C ALA A 117 -15.16 26.56 24.84
N LEU A 118 -15.17 25.28 25.25
CA LEU A 118 -15.28 24.15 24.33
C LEU A 118 -16.43 24.34 23.33
N SER A 119 -16.08 24.28 22.05
CA SER A 119 -16.96 24.46 20.88
C SER A 119 -17.59 25.85 20.73
N SER A 120 -17.07 26.87 21.42
CA SER A 120 -17.56 28.26 21.30
C SER A 120 -17.25 28.92 19.95
N ILE A 121 -16.17 28.52 19.28
CA ILE A 121 -15.82 29.03 17.94
C ILE A 121 -16.42 28.14 16.86
N SER A 122 -16.22 26.83 16.98
CA SER A 122 -16.77 25.82 16.06
C SER A 122 -16.53 26.20 14.58
N ALA A 123 -15.27 26.30 14.17
CA ALA A 123 -14.88 26.75 12.83
C ALA A 123 -13.99 25.73 12.12
N TYR A 124 -13.77 25.92 10.81
CA TYR A 124 -12.85 25.11 10.02
C TYR A 124 -11.54 25.85 9.80
N ALA A 125 -10.44 25.11 9.73
CA ALA A 125 -9.14 25.65 9.42
C ALA A 125 -8.31 24.68 8.58
N LEU A 126 -7.25 25.21 7.97
CA LEU A 126 -6.16 24.45 7.37
C LEU A 126 -4.86 24.83 8.09
N THR A 127 -3.94 23.88 8.28
CA THR A 127 -2.58 24.23 8.70
C THR A 127 -1.88 25.05 7.61
N SER A 128 -1.18 26.10 8.01
CA SER A 128 -0.40 27.00 7.14
C SER A 128 1.12 26.78 7.25
N ALA A 129 1.53 25.78 8.04
CA ALA A 129 2.89 25.26 8.14
C ALA A 129 2.87 23.77 8.55
N ASN A 130 4.00 23.06 8.37
CA ASN A 130 4.23 21.81 9.10
C ASN A 130 4.36 22.16 10.60
N THR A 131 3.41 21.73 11.42
CA THR A 131 3.24 22.21 12.81
C THR A 131 3.06 21.06 13.80
N ALA A 132 3.37 21.32 15.06
CA ALA A 132 3.17 20.39 16.16
C ALA A 132 1.70 20.44 16.63
N LEU A 133 1.17 19.27 16.94
CA LEU A 133 -0.06 19.10 17.72
C LEU A 133 0.35 18.76 19.15
N ARG A 134 -0.02 19.63 20.10
CA ARG A 134 0.40 19.57 21.50
C ARG A 134 -0.75 19.12 22.39
N ASN A 135 -0.44 18.40 23.46
CA ASN A 135 -1.44 17.99 24.44
C ASN A 135 -1.90 19.18 25.31
N PHE A 136 -1.00 20.12 25.61
CA PHE A 136 -1.27 21.38 26.33
C PHE A 136 -0.93 22.58 25.43
N PRO A 137 -1.51 23.79 25.67
CA PRO A 137 -1.23 24.99 24.90
C PRO A 137 0.13 25.63 25.27
N THR A 138 1.23 24.90 25.03
CA THR A 138 2.59 25.35 25.34
C THR A 138 3.65 24.67 24.45
N ASP A 139 4.73 25.40 24.19
CA ASP A 139 5.95 24.87 23.56
C ASP A 139 6.89 24.17 24.57
N GLU A 140 6.69 24.40 25.87
CA GLU A 140 7.53 23.79 26.90
C GLU A 140 7.29 22.27 26.96
N PRO A 141 8.35 21.45 26.96
CA PRO A 141 8.21 20.01 27.07
C PRO A 141 7.98 19.60 28.52
N ILE A 142 7.35 18.44 28.71
CA ILE A 142 7.43 17.72 29.99
C ILE A 142 8.05 16.36 29.76
N PHE A 143 9.01 16.03 30.61
CA PHE A 143 9.66 14.72 30.68
C PHE A 143 9.24 14.01 31.97
N LEU A 144 9.38 12.70 32.00
CA LEU A 144 9.48 11.96 33.26
C LEU A 144 10.92 12.11 33.77
N ASN A 145 11.40 11.24 34.66
CA ASN A 145 12.76 11.40 35.20
C ASN A 145 13.81 11.32 34.06
N PRO A 146 14.53 12.40 33.72
CA PRO A 146 15.46 12.40 32.59
C PRO A 146 16.66 11.47 32.77
N GLN A 147 16.93 11.03 34.01
CA GLN A 147 17.98 10.06 34.31
C GLN A 147 17.55 8.60 34.06
N THR A 148 16.26 8.36 33.81
CA THR A 148 15.74 7.05 33.44
C THR A 148 15.82 6.89 31.91
N PRO A 149 16.49 5.83 31.40
CA PRO A 149 16.58 5.59 29.97
C PRO A 149 15.21 5.47 29.30
N GLY A 150 14.95 6.34 28.33
CA GLY A 150 13.68 6.40 27.61
C GLY A 150 12.62 7.34 28.21
N GLU A 151 12.98 8.20 29.17
CA GLU A 151 12.03 9.08 29.87
C GLU A 151 12.41 10.57 29.82
N GLY A 152 13.64 10.90 29.35
CA GLY A 152 14.12 12.26 29.05
C GLY A 152 13.98 12.60 27.56
N TYR A 153 14.77 13.53 27.02
CA TYR A 153 14.78 13.81 25.57
C TYR A 153 15.02 12.52 24.77
N PRO A 154 14.28 12.26 23.66
CA PRO A 154 13.29 13.13 23.00
C PRO A 154 11.82 12.92 23.46
N PHE A 155 11.57 12.23 24.58
CA PHE A 155 10.23 11.84 25.06
C PHE A 155 9.45 12.99 25.72
N ASP A 156 9.18 14.05 24.95
CA ASP A 156 8.27 15.10 25.39
C ASP A 156 6.82 14.58 25.39
N TYR A 157 6.28 14.33 26.59
CA TYR A 157 4.93 13.79 26.74
C TYR A 157 3.82 14.77 26.34
N LEU A 158 4.13 16.05 26.13
CA LEU A 158 3.17 17.01 25.58
C LEU A 158 3.15 17.04 24.04
N GLN A 159 4.07 16.37 23.36
CA GLN A 159 4.01 16.23 21.92
C GLN A 159 3.04 15.10 21.54
N GLU A 160 1.89 15.40 20.94
CA GLU A 160 0.92 14.39 20.47
C GLU A 160 1.26 13.91 19.04
N SER A 161 1.40 14.85 18.10
CA SER A 161 1.62 14.55 16.70
C SER A 161 2.30 15.70 15.97
N THR A 162 2.73 15.47 14.73
CA THR A 162 3.11 16.54 13.80
C THR A 162 2.20 16.47 12.58
N LEU A 163 1.61 17.62 12.22
CA LEU A 163 0.73 17.77 11.07
C LEU A 163 1.49 18.40 9.90
N SER A 164 1.24 17.92 8.69
CA SER A 164 1.76 18.58 7.48
C SER A 164 1.06 19.92 7.27
N ILE A 165 1.64 20.79 6.46
CA ILE A 165 0.94 21.94 5.88
C ILE A 165 -0.31 21.48 5.10
N ALA A 166 -1.32 22.35 4.97
CA ALA A 166 -2.57 22.08 4.27
C ALA A 166 -3.44 20.96 4.89
N HIS A 167 -3.20 20.61 6.15
CA HIS A 167 -3.97 19.60 6.88
C HIS A 167 -5.31 20.19 7.36
N PRO A 168 -6.46 19.56 7.06
CA PRO A 168 -7.78 19.96 7.54
C PRO A 168 -7.93 19.86 9.05
N LEU A 169 -8.53 20.89 9.65
CA LEU A 169 -8.78 20.97 11.09
C LEU A 169 -10.19 21.48 11.39
N PHE A 170 -10.76 20.96 12.47
CA PHE A 170 -11.87 21.60 13.17
C PHE A 170 -11.33 22.37 14.37
N VAL A 171 -11.66 23.65 14.49
CA VAL A 171 -11.28 24.51 15.61
C VAL A 171 -12.45 24.63 16.58
N SER A 172 -12.24 24.14 17.80
CA SER A 172 -13.24 24.20 18.86
C SER A 172 -13.27 25.58 19.53
N HIS A 173 -12.10 26.03 20.02
CA HIS A 173 -11.93 27.29 20.74
C HIS A 173 -10.45 27.69 20.80
N LEU A 174 -10.18 28.86 21.38
CA LEU A 174 -8.81 29.34 21.66
C LEU A 174 -8.50 29.29 23.16
N SER A 175 -7.20 29.19 23.46
CA SER A 175 -6.66 29.45 24.80
C SER A 175 -7.01 30.87 25.26
N LYS A 176 -6.90 31.15 26.57
CA LYS A 176 -7.22 32.47 27.13
C LYS A 176 -6.33 33.58 26.56
N ASP A 177 -5.04 33.29 26.37
CA ASP A 177 -4.08 34.18 25.72
C ASP A 177 -4.26 34.28 24.19
N ARG A 178 -5.13 33.43 23.60
CA ARG A 178 -5.43 33.32 22.17
C ARG A 178 -4.24 32.93 21.29
N ALA A 179 -3.12 32.50 21.86
CA ALA A 179 -1.95 32.05 21.11
C ALA A 179 -2.14 30.64 20.53
N TRP A 180 -3.02 29.84 21.14
CA TRP A 180 -3.27 28.45 20.76
C TRP A 180 -4.73 28.20 20.41
N ALA A 181 -4.95 27.34 19.42
CA ALA A 181 -6.25 26.82 19.04
C ALA A 181 -6.36 25.36 19.47
N PHE A 182 -7.45 25.01 20.15
CA PHE A 182 -7.80 23.62 20.42
C PHE A 182 -8.54 23.04 19.22
N VAL A 183 -7.96 22.01 18.62
CA VAL A 183 -8.37 21.47 17.32
C VAL A 183 -8.54 19.96 17.35
N SER A 184 -9.41 19.46 16.47
CA SER A 184 -9.42 18.06 16.05
C SER A 184 -8.84 17.97 14.65
N ASP A 185 -7.95 16.99 14.44
CA ASP A 185 -7.64 16.49 13.12
C ASP A 185 -8.50 15.25 12.80
N ASP A 186 -8.12 14.48 11.78
CA ASP A 186 -8.80 13.25 11.37
C ASP A 186 -8.62 12.06 12.34
N ALA A 187 -7.77 12.18 13.36
CA ALA A 187 -7.38 11.08 14.24
C ALA A 187 -7.42 11.40 15.74
N VAL A 188 -7.09 12.63 16.16
CA VAL A 188 -6.84 13.03 17.56
C VAL A 188 -7.20 14.51 17.80
N TRP A 189 -7.28 14.87 19.08
CA TRP A 189 -7.45 16.25 19.54
C TRP A 189 -6.14 16.81 20.09
N GLY A 190 -5.93 18.12 19.99
CA GLY A 190 -4.79 18.80 20.59
C GLY A 190 -4.76 20.30 20.34
N TRP A 191 -3.64 20.92 20.67
CA TRP A 191 -3.39 22.35 20.54
C TRP A 191 -2.40 22.63 19.43
N VAL A 192 -2.74 23.60 18.57
CA VAL A 192 -1.86 24.13 17.53
C VAL A 192 -1.71 25.63 17.71
N LYS A 193 -0.57 26.19 17.30
CA LYS A 193 -0.40 27.64 17.32
C LYS A 193 -1.35 28.31 16.34
N VAL A 194 -1.95 29.42 16.74
CA VAL A 194 -2.86 30.18 15.85
C VAL A 194 -2.12 30.72 14.63
N GLU A 195 -0.83 31.03 14.73
CA GLU A 195 -0.01 31.47 13.59
C GLU A 195 0.23 30.38 12.53
N ASP A 196 0.10 29.10 12.90
CA ASP A 196 0.31 27.94 12.03
C ASP A 196 -0.98 27.42 11.40
N ILE A 197 -2.11 28.13 11.57
CA ILE A 197 -3.39 27.77 10.97
C ILE A 197 -4.07 28.96 10.31
N LYS A 198 -4.84 28.67 9.26
CA LYS A 198 -5.72 29.62 8.60
C LYS A 198 -7.17 29.15 8.77
N PHE A 199 -7.99 29.96 9.45
CA PHE A 199 -9.44 29.79 9.44
C PHE A 199 -9.99 29.96 8.02
N ILE A 200 -10.93 29.10 7.64
CA ILE A 200 -11.56 29.07 6.32
C ILE A 200 -13.09 29.07 6.44
N SER A 201 -13.76 29.57 5.40
CA SER A 201 -15.22 29.54 5.30
C SER A 201 -15.75 28.15 4.92
N ASP A 202 -17.07 27.97 4.99
CA ASP A 202 -17.73 26.75 4.51
C ASP A 202 -17.55 26.56 3.00
N ASP A 203 -17.58 27.65 2.23
CA ASP A 203 -17.35 27.62 0.78
C ASP A 203 -15.91 27.23 0.44
N GLU A 204 -14.93 27.75 1.18
CA GLU A 204 -13.54 27.36 1.05
C GLU A 204 -13.33 25.88 1.41
N ALA A 205 -13.95 25.40 2.49
CA ALA A 205 -13.89 23.98 2.89
C ALA A 205 -14.53 23.07 1.82
N ASN A 206 -15.66 23.48 1.25
CA ASN A 206 -16.33 22.76 0.16
C ASN A 206 -15.50 22.74 -1.12
N ALA A 207 -14.85 23.86 -1.47
CA ALA A 207 -13.96 23.94 -2.62
C ALA A 207 -12.70 23.09 -2.41
N TYR A 208 -12.13 23.10 -1.20
CA TYR A 208 -10.95 22.32 -0.84
C TYR A 208 -11.21 20.81 -1.00
N GLN A 209 -12.36 20.32 -0.51
CA GLN A 209 -12.76 18.91 -0.63
C GLN A 209 -12.91 18.42 -2.07
N LYS A 210 -13.23 19.32 -3.01
CA LYS A 210 -13.40 19.02 -4.44
C LYS A 210 -12.11 19.15 -5.25
N SER A 211 -10.99 19.50 -4.61
CA SER A 211 -9.71 19.67 -5.30
C SER A 211 -9.13 18.32 -5.74
N SER A 212 -8.30 18.36 -6.77
CA SER A 212 -7.36 17.27 -7.04
C SER A 212 -6.16 17.40 -6.11
N PHE A 213 -5.49 16.29 -5.82
CA PHE A 213 -4.37 16.28 -4.87
C PHE A 213 -3.08 15.69 -5.45
N VAL A 214 -1.97 16.13 -4.88
CA VAL A 214 -0.65 15.51 -4.99
C VAL A 214 -0.17 15.05 -3.62
N THR A 215 0.68 14.03 -3.62
CA THR A 215 1.39 13.57 -2.43
C THR A 215 2.90 13.68 -2.61
N ILE A 216 3.62 13.67 -1.49
CA ILE A 216 5.08 13.85 -1.43
C ILE A 216 5.76 12.49 -1.44
N LYS A 217 6.72 12.31 -2.35
CA LYS A 217 7.58 11.12 -2.46
C LYS A 217 8.93 11.27 -1.76
N THR A 218 9.42 12.50 -1.63
CA THR A 218 10.72 12.80 -1.03
C THR A 218 10.55 13.81 0.10
N ASP A 219 10.93 13.41 1.30
CA ASP A 219 10.85 14.22 2.52
C ASP A 219 11.88 15.37 2.53
N LYS A 220 11.59 16.45 3.25
CA LYS A 220 12.49 17.58 3.54
C LYS A 220 13.09 18.28 2.30
N MET A 221 12.41 18.24 1.16
CA MET A 221 12.78 19.02 -0.02
C MET A 221 12.15 20.41 0.05
N PRO A 222 12.90 21.50 -0.22
CA PRO A 222 12.32 22.84 -0.23
C PRO A 222 11.31 23.00 -1.36
N VAL A 223 10.16 23.57 -1.04
CA VAL A 223 9.11 23.96 -1.98
C VAL A 223 9.08 25.48 -2.07
N TYR A 224 8.98 25.99 -3.30
CA TYR A 224 9.10 27.42 -3.60
C TYR A 224 7.84 27.96 -4.28
N ASP A 225 7.70 29.28 -4.30
CA ASP A 225 6.81 29.97 -5.22
C ASP A 225 7.46 30.14 -6.62
N LYS A 226 6.73 30.77 -7.56
CA LYS A 226 7.24 31.04 -8.92
C LYS A 226 8.43 32.01 -8.97
N ALA A 227 8.60 32.84 -7.94
CA ALA A 227 9.72 33.77 -7.84
C ALA A 227 10.95 33.13 -7.16
N GLY A 228 10.86 31.86 -6.75
CA GLY A 228 11.94 31.14 -6.08
C GLY A 228 12.01 31.42 -4.57
N ASN A 229 10.99 32.03 -3.96
CA ASN A 229 10.96 32.22 -2.51
C ASN A 229 10.57 30.92 -1.83
N PHE A 230 11.31 30.58 -0.77
CA PHE A 230 11.01 29.40 0.05
C PHE A 230 9.64 29.52 0.73
N LEU A 231 8.84 28.46 0.66
CA LEU A 231 7.53 28.37 1.31
C LEU A 231 7.57 27.39 2.49
N PHE A 232 7.92 26.13 2.23
CA PHE A 232 7.94 25.06 3.23
C PHE A 232 8.83 23.90 2.77
N TYR A 233 9.16 23.00 3.71
CA TYR A 233 9.77 21.72 3.38
C TYR A 233 8.69 20.66 3.12
N SER A 234 8.83 19.91 2.04
CA SER A 234 7.97 18.78 1.72
C SER A 234 7.96 17.77 2.86
N ARG A 235 6.81 17.13 3.08
CA ARG A 235 6.65 16.10 4.10
C ARG A 235 5.93 14.89 3.51
N VAL A 236 6.55 13.71 3.54
CA VAL A 236 5.86 12.44 3.23
C VAL A 236 4.63 12.29 4.13
N GLY A 237 3.50 11.90 3.55
CA GLY A 237 2.18 11.88 4.20
C GLY A 237 1.33 13.13 3.97
N ALA A 238 1.92 14.22 3.44
CA ALA A 238 1.17 15.40 3.03
C ALA A 238 0.33 15.11 1.76
N ILE A 239 -0.88 15.68 1.74
CA ILE A 239 -1.82 15.66 0.61
C ILE A 239 -2.12 17.13 0.30
N LEU A 240 -1.62 17.61 -0.83
CA LEU A 240 -1.64 19.04 -1.17
C LEU A 240 -2.55 19.28 -2.40
N PRO A 241 -3.35 20.36 -2.42
CA PRO A 241 -4.22 20.65 -3.55
C PRO A 241 -3.39 21.02 -4.78
N VAL A 242 -3.76 20.46 -5.94
CA VAL A 242 -3.14 20.77 -7.24
C VAL A 242 -4.18 21.36 -8.18
N LEU A 243 -3.77 22.39 -8.91
CA LEU A 243 -4.62 23.14 -9.84
C LEU A 243 -4.18 22.95 -11.30
N ALA A 244 -2.88 22.75 -11.52
CA ALA A 244 -2.32 22.56 -12.86
C ALA A 244 -1.03 21.74 -12.80
N GLN A 245 -0.59 21.26 -13.96
CA GLN A 245 0.70 20.59 -14.13
C GLN A 245 1.26 20.83 -15.52
N ASP A 246 2.58 20.74 -15.65
CA ASP A 246 3.27 20.64 -16.93
C ASP A 246 4.14 19.36 -16.99
N SER A 247 5.10 19.28 -17.90
CA SER A 247 5.98 18.13 -18.02
C SER A 247 6.93 17.92 -16.83
N LYS A 248 7.23 18.96 -16.04
CA LYS A 248 8.22 18.94 -14.95
C LYS A 248 7.62 19.16 -13.56
N ASN A 249 6.54 19.93 -13.45
CA ASN A 249 6.04 20.44 -12.18
C ASN A 249 4.53 20.29 -12.02
N TYR A 250 4.12 20.26 -10.76
CA TYR A 250 2.76 20.51 -10.30
C TYR A 250 2.66 21.94 -9.74
N TYR A 251 1.50 22.57 -9.92
CA TYR A 251 1.20 23.91 -9.44
C TYR A 251 -0.09 23.89 -8.63
N GLY A 252 -0.08 24.56 -7.48
CA GLY A 252 -1.26 24.70 -6.63
C GLY A 252 -1.21 25.96 -5.80
N LYS A 253 -2.27 26.18 -5.01
CA LYS A 253 -2.35 27.28 -4.04
C LYS A 253 -2.48 26.73 -2.64
N ILE A 254 -1.76 27.33 -1.70
CA ILE A 254 -1.70 26.88 -0.32
C ILE A 254 -1.51 28.06 0.61
N TYR A 255 -2.08 27.98 1.82
CA TYR A 255 -1.84 28.97 2.85
C TYR A 255 -0.47 28.74 3.47
N VAL A 256 0.38 29.77 3.44
CA VAL A 256 1.70 29.79 4.09
C VAL A 256 1.76 31.04 4.95
N ARG A 257 1.98 30.89 6.26
CA ARG A 257 1.98 32.01 7.21
C ARG A 257 0.76 32.91 7.03
N ASN A 258 -0.41 32.29 6.94
CA ASN A 258 -1.74 32.92 6.80
C ASN A 258 -2.01 33.66 5.48
N LEU A 259 -1.14 33.53 4.48
CA LEU A 259 -1.33 34.12 3.16
C LEU A 259 -1.43 33.04 2.09
N LEU A 260 -2.36 33.21 1.15
CA LEU A 260 -2.47 32.30 0.02
C LEU A 260 -1.29 32.53 -0.94
N ARG A 261 -0.58 31.45 -1.27
CA ARG A 261 0.60 31.46 -2.14
C ARG A 261 0.49 30.37 -3.18
N GLU A 262 0.98 30.66 -4.38
CA GLU A 262 1.20 29.63 -5.40
C GLU A 262 2.49 28.88 -5.09
N PHE A 263 2.46 27.55 -5.17
CA PHE A 263 3.64 26.71 -5.03
C PHE A 263 3.98 26.01 -6.35
N VAL A 264 5.27 25.73 -6.53
CA VAL A 264 5.81 24.88 -7.60
C VAL A 264 6.39 23.63 -6.97
N LEU A 265 5.84 22.46 -7.30
CA LEU A 265 6.29 21.17 -6.80
C LEU A 265 6.85 20.31 -7.94
N PRO A 266 8.16 20.02 -7.97
CA PRO A 266 8.74 19.15 -8.98
C PRO A 266 8.15 17.73 -8.95
N LYS A 267 7.94 17.13 -10.13
CA LYS A 267 7.49 15.72 -10.28
C LYS A 267 8.51 14.70 -9.73
N SER A 268 9.75 15.11 -9.50
CA SER A 268 10.74 14.33 -8.75
C SER A 268 10.42 14.26 -7.25
N VAL A 269 9.83 15.33 -6.68
CA VAL A 269 9.52 15.43 -5.24
C VAL A 269 8.11 14.92 -4.92
N GLY A 270 7.14 15.11 -5.82
CA GLY A 270 5.74 14.69 -5.62
C GLY A 270 5.14 13.93 -6.80
N ALA A 271 3.92 13.43 -6.61
CA ALA A 271 3.13 12.75 -7.64
C ALA A 271 1.64 13.03 -7.42
N LEU A 272 0.80 12.76 -8.43
CA LEU A 272 -0.66 12.74 -8.24
C LEU A 272 -1.03 11.74 -7.13
N PHE A 273 -2.01 12.12 -6.33
CA PHE A 273 -2.55 11.30 -5.25
C PHE A 273 -3.73 10.45 -5.74
N PRO A 274 -3.84 9.17 -5.34
CA PRO A 274 -2.90 8.40 -4.54
C PRO A 274 -1.68 7.92 -5.33
N LEU A 275 -0.55 7.75 -4.65
CA LEU A 275 0.63 7.17 -5.28
C LEU A 275 0.37 5.70 -5.62
N LYS A 276 0.73 5.25 -6.82
CA LYS A 276 0.65 3.82 -7.18
C LYS A 276 1.52 3.00 -6.24
N PHE A 277 0.96 1.97 -5.62
CA PHE A 277 1.68 1.05 -4.74
C PHE A 277 2.46 0.05 -5.60
N ASN A 278 3.78 0.23 -5.70
CA ASN A 278 4.70 -0.66 -6.41
C ASN A 278 6.10 -0.53 -5.80
N ASP A 279 7.00 -1.45 -6.14
CA ASP A 279 8.37 -1.50 -5.59
C ASP A 279 9.13 -0.17 -5.74
N SER A 280 9.08 0.45 -6.91
CA SER A 280 9.83 1.69 -7.20
C SER A 280 9.37 2.87 -6.33
N ASN A 281 8.06 3.10 -6.26
CA ASN A 281 7.47 4.18 -5.45
C ASN A 281 7.68 3.94 -3.95
N LEU A 282 7.53 2.69 -3.50
CA LEU A 282 7.77 2.28 -2.12
C LEU A 282 9.22 2.49 -1.70
N LYS A 283 10.18 2.01 -2.50
CA LYS A 283 11.60 2.20 -2.21
C LYS A 283 12.00 3.66 -2.23
N THR A 284 11.45 4.46 -3.14
CA THR A 284 11.68 5.92 -3.17
C THR A 284 11.24 6.57 -1.85
N LEU A 285 10.01 6.27 -1.42
CA LEU A 285 9.46 6.81 -0.18
C LEU A 285 10.27 6.38 1.05
N ILE A 286 10.50 5.07 1.22
CA ILE A 286 11.24 4.54 2.36
C ILE A 286 12.66 5.10 2.38
N SER A 287 13.35 5.19 1.23
CA SER A 287 14.71 5.74 1.17
C SER A 287 14.78 7.20 1.58
N SER A 288 13.73 7.99 1.32
CA SER A 288 13.68 9.39 1.78
C SER A 288 13.50 9.52 3.30
N LEU A 289 13.09 8.44 3.98
CA LEU A 289 12.82 8.38 5.41
C LEU A 289 13.91 7.63 6.20
N LEU A 290 14.61 6.69 5.57
CA LEU A 290 15.66 5.91 6.23
C LEU A 290 16.70 6.80 6.90
N THR A 291 17.17 6.37 8.07
CA THR A 291 18.15 7.04 8.93
C THR A 291 17.70 8.37 9.54
N GLN A 292 16.46 8.83 9.28
CA GLN A 292 15.92 9.97 10.02
C GLN A 292 15.88 9.64 11.52
N PRO A 293 16.32 10.56 12.40
CA PRO A 293 16.27 10.32 13.84
C PRO A 293 14.84 10.11 14.34
N TYR A 294 14.71 9.26 15.35
CA TYR A 294 13.45 9.02 16.03
C TYR A 294 12.99 10.28 16.79
N GLY A 295 11.75 10.69 16.59
CA GLY A 295 11.10 11.78 17.32
C GLY A 295 9.78 11.37 17.92
N TRP A 296 9.74 11.18 19.25
CA TRP A 296 8.51 10.88 20.00
C TRP A 296 7.41 11.88 19.66
N GLY A 297 6.20 11.42 19.33
CA GLY A 297 5.11 12.34 19.02
C GLY A 297 5.34 13.18 17.75
N GLY A 298 6.44 12.96 17.01
CA GLY A 298 6.89 13.84 15.95
C GLY A 298 7.65 15.09 16.42
N VAL A 299 8.26 15.09 17.61
CA VAL A 299 9.20 16.15 18.07
C VAL A 299 10.19 16.49 16.94
N ASP A 300 10.57 17.77 16.83
CA ASP A 300 11.46 18.29 15.79
C ASP A 300 10.98 18.04 14.35
N LYS A 301 9.66 17.83 14.18
CA LYS A 301 9.00 17.47 12.91
C LYS A 301 9.53 16.15 12.35
N LEU A 302 10.03 15.26 13.19
CA LEU A 302 10.43 13.91 12.86
C LEU A 302 9.22 12.97 12.90
N ARG A 303 9.46 11.67 13.07
CA ARG A 303 8.42 10.64 13.19
C ARG A 303 8.72 9.73 14.38
N ASP A 304 7.67 9.19 14.96
CA ASP A 304 7.73 7.99 15.78
C ASP A 304 7.20 6.82 14.96
N CYS A 305 7.22 5.61 15.52
CA CYS A 305 6.82 4.39 14.81
C CYS A 305 5.44 4.46 14.15
N SER A 306 4.42 5.01 14.82
CA SER A 306 3.07 5.04 14.28
C SER A 306 2.80 6.27 13.39
N LEU A 307 3.50 7.38 13.60
CA LEU A 307 3.49 8.50 12.65
C LEU A 307 4.22 8.13 11.35
N PHE A 308 5.30 7.33 11.44
CA PHE A 308 6.00 6.76 10.30
C PHE A 308 5.07 5.91 9.43
N THR A 309 4.40 4.90 10.00
CA THR A 309 3.47 4.05 9.25
C THR A 309 2.30 4.85 8.69
N LYS A 310 1.74 5.80 9.47
CA LYS A 310 0.64 6.68 9.02
C LYS A 310 1.07 7.52 7.82
N ASP A 311 2.19 8.24 7.91
CA ASP A 311 2.65 9.14 6.84
C ASP A 311 3.04 8.36 5.57
N LEU A 312 3.74 7.22 5.73
CA LEU A 312 4.15 6.37 4.62
C LEU A 312 2.93 5.83 3.86
N LEU A 313 1.99 5.19 4.57
CA LEU A 313 0.83 4.54 3.95
C LEU A 313 -0.23 5.55 3.48
N ALA A 314 -0.33 6.72 4.12
CA ALA A 314 -1.17 7.80 3.63
C ALA A 314 -0.81 8.22 2.21
N SER A 315 0.48 8.18 1.84
CA SER A 315 0.94 8.55 0.48
C SER A 315 0.35 7.64 -0.60
N PHE A 316 0.04 6.38 -0.26
CA PHE A 316 -0.58 5.40 -1.15
C PHE A 316 -2.11 5.42 -1.11
N GLY A 317 -2.73 6.25 -0.26
CA GLY A 317 -4.19 6.30 -0.11
C GLY A 317 -4.72 5.51 1.10
N VAL A 318 -3.86 4.95 1.94
CA VAL A 318 -4.26 4.16 3.11
C VAL A 318 -4.32 5.04 4.35
N TRP A 319 -5.50 5.19 4.93
CA TRP A 319 -5.65 5.90 6.19
C TRP A 319 -5.30 5.00 7.39
N LEU A 320 -4.49 5.53 8.31
CA LEU A 320 -4.24 4.93 9.60
C LEU A 320 -4.54 5.91 10.74
N PRO A 321 -5.02 5.42 11.91
CA PRO A 321 -5.10 6.23 13.11
C PRO A 321 -3.70 6.59 13.62
N ARG A 322 -3.60 7.59 14.51
CA ARG A 322 -2.32 8.15 14.97
C ARG A 322 -1.47 7.21 15.82
N ASN A 323 -2.12 6.45 16.72
CA ASN A 323 -1.46 5.70 17.79
C ASN A 323 -1.29 4.21 17.42
N SER A 324 -0.16 3.60 17.78
CA SER A 324 0.17 2.20 17.44
C SER A 324 -0.89 1.19 17.86
N LYS A 325 -1.45 1.34 19.06
CA LYS A 325 -2.53 0.49 19.57
C LYS A 325 -3.81 0.55 18.71
N ALA A 326 -4.14 1.73 18.17
CA ALA A 326 -5.29 1.89 17.29
C ALA A 326 -5.01 1.30 15.91
N GLN A 327 -3.78 1.47 15.40
CA GLN A 327 -3.34 0.87 14.15
C GLN A 327 -3.35 -0.66 14.21
N ALA A 328 -3.08 -1.25 15.37
CA ALA A 328 -3.17 -2.70 15.62
C ALA A 328 -4.60 -3.27 15.63
N ASN A 329 -5.60 -2.47 15.23
CA ASN A 329 -6.96 -2.93 14.96
C ASN A 329 -7.40 -2.60 13.52
N MET A 330 -6.46 -2.17 12.67
CA MET A 330 -6.72 -1.90 11.25
C MET A 330 -6.50 -3.15 10.42
N GLY A 331 -7.31 -3.36 9.39
CA GLY A 331 -7.17 -4.52 8.50
C GLY A 331 -7.46 -5.86 9.17
N GLN A 332 -7.00 -6.94 8.54
CA GLN A 332 -7.19 -8.30 9.04
C GLN A 332 -6.14 -8.63 10.11
N LYS A 333 -6.59 -8.74 11.36
CA LYS A 333 -5.75 -9.03 12.51
C LYS A 333 -5.54 -10.52 12.74
N PHE A 334 -4.30 -10.92 12.97
CA PHE A 334 -3.92 -12.25 13.41
C PHE A 334 -3.20 -12.15 14.76
N ASP A 335 -3.72 -12.86 15.76
CA ASP A 335 -3.13 -12.91 17.10
C ASP A 335 -1.91 -13.83 17.11
N LEU A 336 -0.81 -13.32 17.67
CA LEU A 336 0.46 -14.02 17.82
C LEU A 336 0.90 -14.10 19.30
N LYS A 337 0.06 -13.63 20.22
CA LYS A 337 0.36 -13.60 21.65
C LYS A 337 0.52 -15.01 22.20
N GLY A 338 1.57 -15.22 22.99
CA GLY A 338 1.86 -16.52 23.63
C GLY A 338 2.52 -17.57 22.73
N LEU A 339 2.62 -17.33 21.42
CA LEU A 339 3.36 -18.19 20.50
C LEU A 339 4.88 -18.10 20.76
N SER A 340 5.61 -19.18 20.47
CA SER A 340 7.08 -19.18 20.45
C SER A 340 7.62 -18.32 19.30
N ASN A 341 8.87 -17.83 19.40
CA ASN A 341 9.48 -17.03 18.32
C ASN A 341 9.45 -17.75 16.96
N ALA A 342 9.68 -19.07 16.95
CA ALA A 342 9.62 -19.89 15.74
C ALA A 342 8.20 -19.96 15.16
N ALA A 343 7.19 -20.16 16.01
CA ALA A 343 5.80 -20.17 15.58
C ALA A 343 5.37 -18.79 15.05
N LYS A 344 5.77 -17.69 15.71
CA LYS A 344 5.52 -16.33 15.21
C LYS A 344 6.18 -16.09 13.85
N THR A 345 7.43 -16.54 13.67
CA THR A 345 8.14 -16.43 12.40
C THR A 345 7.38 -17.14 11.28
N LYS A 346 6.92 -18.38 11.54
CA LYS A 346 6.10 -19.14 10.60
C LYS A 346 4.81 -18.39 10.24
N GLU A 347 4.05 -17.95 11.24
CA GLU A 347 2.78 -17.24 11.05
C GLU A 347 2.96 -15.93 10.27
N ILE A 348 4.02 -15.17 10.54
CA ILE A 348 4.31 -13.92 9.82
C ILE A 348 4.66 -14.21 8.35
N LYS A 349 5.42 -15.26 8.07
CA LYS A 349 5.74 -15.66 6.68
C LYS A 349 4.50 -16.09 5.91
N GLU A 350 3.64 -16.90 6.53
CA GLU A 350 2.46 -17.48 5.88
C GLU A 350 1.34 -16.45 5.66
N LYS A 351 1.14 -15.53 6.61
CA LYS A 351 -0.01 -14.60 6.59
C LYS A 351 0.37 -13.17 6.23
N GLY A 352 1.62 -12.79 6.40
CA GLY A 352 2.10 -11.44 6.15
C GLY A 352 2.23 -11.16 4.66
N VAL A 353 1.66 -10.04 4.22
CA VAL A 353 1.89 -9.45 2.91
C VAL A 353 2.94 -8.34 3.03
N PRO A 354 4.11 -8.44 2.37
CA PRO A 354 5.15 -7.41 2.43
C PRO A 354 4.60 -6.02 2.14
N TYR A 355 5.01 -5.07 2.97
CA TYR A 355 4.68 -3.64 2.93
C TYR A 355 3.20 -3.28 3.07
N LEU A 356 2.35 -4.26 3.32
CA LEU A 356 0.93 -4.12 3.61
C LEU A 356 0.54 -4.76 4.94
N THR A 357 1.52 -5.21 5.73
CA THR A 357 1.27 -5.82 7.04
C THR A 357 1.94 -5.00 8.13
N LEU A 358 1.13 -4.57 9.10
CA LEU A 358 1.63 -3.94 10.32
C LEU A 358 1.95 -5.01 11.35
N VAL A 359 3.17 -5.00 11.87
CA VAL A 359 3.62 -5.89 12.94
C VAL A 359 3.56 -5.11 14.25
N HIS A 360 2.74 -5.56 15.19
CA HIS A 360 2.49 -4.84 16.44
C HIS A 360 3.04 -5.60 17.65
N LEU A 361 3.60 -4.81 18.58
CA LEU A 361 3.88 -5.21 19.94
C LEU A 361 3.48 -4.07 20.89
N PRO A 362 3.22 -4.31 22.17
CA PRO A 362 2.79 -3.25 23.09
C PRO A 362 3.75 -2.06 23.11
N GLY A 363 3.28 -0.93 22.57
CA GLY A 363 4.03 0.32 22.50
C GLY A 363 4.71 0.59 21.16
N HIS A 364 4.83 -0.37 20.25
CA HIS A 364 5.57 -0.20 18.99
C HIS A 364 4.82 -0.82 17.81
N ILE A 365 5.00 -0.25 16.62
CA ILE A 365 4.43 -0.80 15.39
C ILE A 365 5.43 -0.67 14.25
N MET A 366 5.45 -1.66 13.37
CA MET A 366 6.44 -1.80 12.30
C MET A 366 5.75 -2.17 11.00
N LEU A 367 6.38 -1.85 9.88
CA LEU A 367 5.94 -2.32 8.57
C LEU A 367 6.71 -3.58 8.20
N TYR A 368 6.02 -4.71 8.04
CA TYR A 368 6.63 -5.94 7.53
C TYR A 368 7.16 -5.70 6.10
N ALA A 369 8.40 -6.07 5.83
CA ALA A 369 9.05 -5.84 4.55
C ALA A 369 9.28 -7.13 3.75
N GLY A 370 9.00 -8.30 4.32
CA GLY A 370 9.30 -9.61 3.75
C GLY A 370 10.26 -10.41 4.63
N TYR A 371 10.85 -11.46 4.08
CA TYR A 371 11.77 -12.33 4.82
C TYR A 371 12.89 -12.86 3.92
N LYS A 372 14.01 -13.26 4.53
CA LYS A 372 15.09 -14.01 3.89
C LYS A 372 15.58 -15.09 4.84
N GLY A 373 15.48 -16.36 4.44
CA GLY A 373 15.68 -17.46 5.38
C GLY A 373 14.69 -17.34 6.54
N ASP A 374 15.17 -17.34 7.79
CA ASP A 374 14.35 -17.15 8.99
C ASP A 374 14.25 -15.71 9.48
N ASP A 375 14.97 -14.78 8.85
CA ASP A 375 14.91 -13.38 9.24
C ASP A 375 13.69 -12.70 8.63
N ILE A 376 12.81 -12.23 9.52
CA ILE A 376 11.68 -11.36 9.18
C ILE A 376 12.16 -9.92 9.14
N TYR A 377 12.09 -9.29 7.97
CA TYR A 377 12.50 -7.91 7.76
C TYR A 377 11.34 -6.98 8.07
N VAL A 378 11.65 -5.88 8.73
CA VAL A 378 10.71 -4.80 9.05
C VAL A 378 11.35 -3.44 8.77
N VAL A 379 10.52 -2.47 8.39
CA VAL A 379 10.88 -1.06 8.35
C VAL A 379 10.09 -0.33 9.43
N HIS A 380 10.78 0.45 10.25
CA HIS A 380 10.14 1.13 11.38
C HIS A 380 11.00 2.27 11.90
N ASP A 381 10.36 3.24 12.56
CA ASP A 381 11.05 4.25 13.35
C ASP A 381 11.07 3.81 14.83
N ALA A 382 12.23 3.49 15.38
CA ALA A 382 12.34 2.98 16.75
C ALA A 382 13.39 3.70 17.57
N TRP A 383 13.10 3.81 18.88
CA TRP A 383 14.06 4.33 19.84
C TRP A 383 15.17 3.33 20.19
N GLY A 384 14.85 2.20 20.81
CA GLY A 384 15.87 1.22 21.19
C GLY A 384 15.37 0.03 21.99
N LEU A 385 16.15 -1.03 21.99
CA LEU A 385 15.86 -2.26 22.71
C LEU A 385 16.24 -2.13 24.18
N LYS A 386 15.51 -2.83 25.05
CA LYS A 386 15.84 -2.90 26.48
C LYS A 386 17.04 -3.83 26.68
N THR A 387 18.08 -3.33 27.35
CA THR A 387 19.23 -4.13 27.79
C THR A 387 19.04 -4.60 29.23
N GLU A 388 19.98 -5.41 29.71
CA GLU A 388 20.19 -5.64 31.14
C GLU A 388 20.32 -4.32 31.91
N ASN A 389 20.06 -4.37 33.22
CA ASN A 389 20.13 -3.20 34.11
C ASN A 389 19.20 -2.03 33.73
N ASN A 390 18.10 -2.31 33.01
CA ASN A 390 17.12 -1.32 32.54
C ASN A 390 17.67 -0.25 31.57
N GLY A 391 18.82 -0.52 30.93
CA GLY A 391 19.38 0.35 29.89
C GLY A 391 18.66 0.27 28.54
N ARG A 392 19.21 0.95 27.52
CA ARG A 392 18.75 0.95 26.14
C ARG A 392 19.89 0.76 25.14
N ALA A 393 19.68 -0.12 24.17
CA ALA A 393 20.48 -0.24 22.96
C ALA A 393 19.74 0.49 21.83
N LEU A 394 20.22 1.67 21.44
CA LEU A 394 19.52 2.60 20.56
C LEU A 394 19.59 2.15 19.11
N ILE A 395 18.41 2.09 18.50
CA ILE A 395 18.23 2.17 17.04
C ILE A 395 18.17 3.66 16.67
N GLY A 396 17.34 4.43 17.38
CA GLY A 396 17.28 5.88 17.34
C GLY A 396 16.86 6.50 16.00
N ALA A 397 16.27 5.72 15.09
CA ALA A 397 15.97 6.16 13.73
C ALA A 397 14.89 5.31 13.04
N THR A 398 14.41 5.83 11.90
CA THR A 398 13.79 5.01 10.84
C THR A 398 14.83 4.05 10.27
N ALA A 399 14.62 2.75 10.43
CA ALA A 399 15.58 1.72 10.07
C ALA A 399 14.91 0.49 9.43
N VAL A 400 15.70 -0.24 8.65
CA VAL A 400 15.43 -1.63 8.24
C VAL A 400 16.12 -2.55 9.23
N THR A 401 15.36 -3.42 9.88
CA THR A 401 15.90 -4.41 10.83
C THR A 401 15.29 -5.78 10.61
N THR A 402 15.90 -6.80 11.20
CA THR A 402 15.19 -8.07 11.44
C THR A 402 14.36 -7.94 12.71
N LEU A 403 13.35 -8.81 12.91
CA LEU A 403 12.67 -8.93 14.21
C LEU A 403 13.56 -9.56 15.31
N ASN A 404 14.72 -10.10 14.94
CA ASN A 404 15.72 -10.67 15.83
C ASN A 404 16.87 -9.71 16.15
N ILE A 405 16.80 -8.45 15.70
CA ILE A 405 17.88 -7.47 15.87
C ILE A 405 18.36 -7.41 17.32
N GLY A 406 19.69 -7.47 17.51
CA GLY A 406 20.31 -7.44 18.82
C GLY A 406 20.45 -8.81 19.50
N GLN A 407 20.04 -9.90 18.85
CA GLN A 407 20.21 -11.28 19.39
C GLN A 407 21.67 -11.65 19.70
N ASN A 408 22.63 -11.03 19.01
CA ASN A 408 24.06 -11.30 19.19
C ASN A 408 24.68 -10.50 20.35
N ARG A 409 23.91 -9.63 21.02
CA ARG A 409 24.39 -8.86 22.17
C ARG A 409 24.12 -9.61 23.47
N SER A 410 25.17 -9.83 24.25
CA SER A 410 25.09 -10.53 25.53
C SER A 410 24.21 -9.83 26.56
N ASP A 411 24.05 -8.50 26.46
CA ASP A 411 23.24 -7.68 27.36
C ASP A 411 21.77 -7.54 26.90
N ILE A 412 21.35 -8.25 25.84
CA ILE A 412 19.96 -8.28 25.37
C ILE A 412 19.41 -9.70 25.52
N GLN A 413 18.57 -9.88 26.54
CA GLN A 413 17.86 -11.14 26.77
C GLN A 413 16.90 -11.49 25.63
N ASN A 414 16.69 -12.78 25.33
CA ASN A 414 15.76 -13.23 24.28
C ASN A 414 14.34 -12.66 24.44
N SER A 415 13.85 -12.55 25.68
CA SER A 415 12.54 -11.94 25.98
C SER A 415 12.46 -10.45 25.65
N ASN A 416 13.61 -9.80 25.41
CA ASN A 416 13.72 -8.40 25.02
C ASN A 416 13.76 -8.14 23.51
N LEU A 417 13.94 -9.19 22.68
CA LEU A 417 13.88 -9.09 21.22
C LEU A 417 12.50 -8.63 20.73
N LEU A 418 12.45 -8.06 19.53
CA LEU A 418 11.20 -7.59 18.93
C LEU A 418 10.24 -8.76 18.71
N ILE A 419 10.71 -9.84 18.06
CA ILE A 419 9.90 -11.04 17.77
C ILE A 419 9.22 -11.61 19.02
N SER A 420 9.92 -11.62 20.16
CA SER A 420 9.39 -12.17 21.41
C SER A 420 8.23 -11.37 21.97
N LYS A 421 8.11 -10.09 21.59
CA LYS A 421 7.07 -9.18 22.06
C LYS A 421 5.94 -8.96 21.07
N VAL A 422 6.13 -9.34 19.79
CA VAL A 422 5.06 -9.28 18.79
C VAL A 422 3.83 -9.99 19.30
N ASP A 423 2.71 -9.28 19.37
CA ASP A 423 1.43 -9.83 19.81
C ASP A 423 0.44 -10.00 18.65
N SER A 424 0.66 -9.33 17.52
CA SER A 424 -0.21 -9.45 16.36
C SER A 424 0.45 -8.96 15.08
N ILE A 425 -0.05 -9.46 13.96
CA ILE A 425 0.10 -8.84 12.64
C ILE A 425 -1.25 -8.42 12.10
N ASN A 426 -1.27 -7.36 11.31
CA ASN A 426 -2.47 -6.72 10.81
C ASN A 426 -2.29 -6.44 9.33
N VAL A 427 -2.97 -7.22 8.48
CA VAL A 427 -2.83 -7.14 7.02
C VAL A 427 -3.82 -6.10 6.49
N ILE A 428 -3.29 -5.00 5.97
CA ILE A 428 -4.02 -3.91 5.35
C ILE A 428 -4.26 -4.27 3.88
N LYS A 429 -5.50 -4.64 3.56
CA LYS A 429 -5.92 -4.88 2.17
C LYS A 429 -6.47 -3.57 1.60
N PRO A 430 -6.20 -3.22 0.34
CA PRO A 430 -6.88 -2.10 -0.32
C PRO A 430 -8.40 -2.36 -0.29
N GLU A 431 -9.21 -1.39 0.14
CA GLU A 431 -10.68 -1.60 0.22
C GLU A 431 -11.35 -1.74 -1.17
N ASN A 432 -10.65 -1.47 -2.27
CA ASN A 432 -11.07 -1.77 -3.65
C ASN A 432 -10.30 -2.93 -4.31
N VAL A 433 -9.76 -3.82 -3.49
CA VAL A 433 -9.47 -5.20 -3.89
C VAL A 433 -10.80 -5.96 -3.76
N ILE A 434 -11.65 -5.84 -4.79
CA ILE A 434 -12.06 -7.10 -5.42
C ILE A 434 -10.71 -7.70 -5.76
N SER A 435 -10.22 -8.65 -4.94
CA SER A 435 -8.83 -9.08 -5.05
C SER A 435 -8.51 -9.35 -6.50
N ASP A 436 -7.32 -9.02 -6.97
CA ASP A 436 -6.94 -9.40 -8.33
C ASP A 436 -7.30 -10.89 -8.55
N LYS A 437 -7.14 -11.70 -7.48
CA LYS A 437 -7.77 -13.01 -7.29
C LYS A 437 -9.31 -13.05 -7.42
N ALA A 438 -10.13 -12.30 -6.66
CA ALA A 438 -11.59 -12.26 -6.79
C ALA A 438 -12.07 -11.75 -8.16
N ARG A 439 -11.33 -10.84 -8.78
CA ARG A 439 -11.53 -10.30 -10.13
C ARG A 439 -11.30 -11.42 -11.14
N LYS A 440 -10.12 -12.04 -11.11
CA LYS A 440 -9.75 -13.24 -11.88
C LYS A 440 -10.71 -14.41 -11.66
N ILE A 441 -11.16 -14.63 -10.42
CA ILE A 441 -12.20 -15.59 -10.06
C ILE A 441 -13.51 -15.19 -10.74
N SER A 442 -13.92 -13.93 -10.64
CA SER A 442 -15.17 -13.46 -11.26
C SER A 442 -15.13 -13.61 -12.78
N ALA A 443 -14.00 -13.30 -13.42
CA ALA A 443 -13.76 -13.55 -14.84
C ALA A 443 -13.87 -15.04 -15.18
N LEU A 444 -13.22 -15.91 -14.40
CA LEU A 444 -13.29 -17.36 -14.57
C LEU A 444 -14.72 -17.91 -14.41
N GLN A 445 -15.44 -17.48 -13.38
CA GLN A 445 -16.82 -17.87 -13.13
C GLN A 445 -17.75 -17.45 -14.27
N ARG A 446 -17.60 -16.22 -14.80
CA ARG A 446 -18.38 -15.75 -15.96
C ARG A 446 -18.02 -16.49 -17.25
N ALA A 447 -16.74 -16.78 -17.45
CA ALA A 447 -16.23 -17.41 -18.66
C ALA A 447 -16.73 -18.86 -18.83
N TYR A 448 -16.84 -19.60 -17.72
CA TYR A 448 -17.04 -21.06 -17.75
C TYR A 448 -18.23 -21.56 -16.94
N ASP A 449 -19.05 -20.66 -16.40
CA ASP A 449 -20.22 -20.99 -15.56
C ASP A 449 -19.87 -21.91 -14.37
N VAL A 450 -18.75 -21.59 -13.71
CA VAL A 450 -18.25 -22.29 -12.51
C VAL A 450 -18.45 -21.43 -11.28
N LYS A 451 -18.40 -22.05 -10.09
CA LYS A 451 -18.32 -21.32 -8.80
C LYS A 451 -16.97 -21.56 -8.15
N VAL A 452 -16.37 -20.52 -7.58
CA VAL A 452 -15.12 -20.65 -6.80
C VAL A 452 -15.38 -20.31 -5.35
N GLU A 453 -15.24 -21.29 -4.47
CA GLU A 453 -15.48 -21.17 -3.03
C GLU A 453 -14.41 -21.96 -2.27
N ASP A 454 -13.86 -21.40 -1.20
CA ASP A 454 -12.87 -22.08 -0.35
C ASP A 454 -11.68 -22.70 -1.12
N ASN A 455 -11.17 -21.98 -2.11
CA ASN A 455 -10.07 -22.42 -2.99
C ASN A 455 -10.42 -23.60 -3.92
N LEU A 456 -11.71 -23.84 -4.16
CA LEU A 456 -12.21 -24.92 -5.01
C LEU A 456 -13.05 -24.36 -6.16
N VAL A 457 -12.73 -24.75 -7.39
CA VAL A 457 -13.57 -24.53 -8.57
C VAL A 457 -14.57 -25.66 -8.66
N LYS A 458 -15.86 -25.35 -8.54
CA LYS A 458 -16.98 -26.29 -8.51
C LYS A 458 -17.80 -26.17 -9.78
N PHE A 459 -17.94 -27.28 -10.49
CA PHE A 459 -18.82 -27.43 -11.63
C PHE A 459 -20.24 -27.84 -11.18
N SER A 460 -21.24 -27.54 -12.01
CA SER A 460 -22.64 -27.89 -11.75
C SER A 460 -22.89 -29.40 -11.68
N ASP A 461 -22.04 -30.21 -12.31
CA ASP A 461 -22.09 -31.67 -12.26
C ASP A 461 -21.38 -32.28 -11.03
N GLY A 462 -20.89 -31.45 -10.11
CA GLY A 462 -20.21 -31.86 -8.88
C GLY A 462 -18.71 -32.10 -9.03
N THR A 463 -18.13 -31.95 -10.22
CA THR A 463 -16.67 -32.00 -10.40
C THR A 463 -16.00 -30.82 -9.68
N ILE A 464 -14.87 -31.07 -9.01
CA ILE A 464 -14.14 -30.06 -8.25
C ILE A 464 -12.67 -30.06 -8.66
N PHE A 465 -12.10 -28.87 -8.80
CA PHE A 465 -10.65 -28.66 -8.94
C PHE A 465 -10.13 -27.72 -7.85
N VAL A 466 -8.87 -27.85 -7.48
CA VAL A 466 -8.18 -26.86 -6.66
C VAL A 466 -7.91 -25.62 -7.50
N TYR A 467 -8.25 -24.44 -6.98
CA TYR A 467 -8.02 -23.17 -7.67
C TYR A 467 -6.53 -22.77 -7.67
N ASP A 468 -5.89 -22.82 -6.51
CA ASP A 468 -4.51 -22.34 -6.27
C ASP A 468 -3.79 -23.32 -5.33
N ASP A 469 -2.65 -23.87 -5.74
CA ASP A 469 -1.84 -24.80 -4.94
C ASP A 469 -0.86 -24.09 -3.98
N PHE A 470 -0.88 -22.75 -4.00
CA PHE A 470 -0.06 -21.82 -3.22
C PHE A 470 1.44 -21.94 -3.48
N LYS A 471 1.86 -22.51 -4.60
CA LYS A 471 3.28 -22.57 -5.00
C LYS A 471 3.58 -21.48 -6.02
N GLN A 472 4.72 -20.82 -5.84
CA GLN A 472 5.23 -19.85 -6.80
C GLN A 472 5.78 -20.58 -8.04
N LYS A 473 5.28 -20.22 -9.22
CA LYS A 473 5.72 -20.77 -10.52
C LYS A 473 6.45 -19.70 -11.33
N ASP A 474 7.30 -20.15 -12.26
CA ASP A 474 8.05 -19.26 -13.15
C ASP A 474 7.19 -18.72 -14.30
N ASP A 475 7.62 -17.62 -14.91
CA ASP A 475 6.94 -16.99 -16.06
C ASP A 475 6.81 -17.93 -17.28
N GLU A 476 7.55 -19.03 -17.32
CA GLU A 476 7.61 -19.96 -18.47
C GLU A 476 6.64 -21.16 -18.35
N CYS A 477 6.07 -21.40 -17.16
CA CYS A 477 5.04 -22.40 -16.86
C CYS A 477 5.32 -23.76 -17.51
N SER A 478 6.47 -24.32 -17.13
CA SER A 478 7.08 -25.47 -17.80
C SER A 478 6.34 -26.80 -17.56
N ILE A 479 5.72 -27.02 -16.40
CA ILE A 479 4.83 -28.16 -16.01
C ILE A 479 4.09 -27.76 -14.69
N ASP A 480 2.90 -28.32 -14.40
CA ASP A 480 2.12 -28.19 -13.14
C ASP A 480 1.44 -26.83 -12.82
N ALA A 481 1.02 -26.08 -13.85
CA ALA A 481 0.15 -24.91 -13.64
C ALA A 481 -1.24 -25.31 -13.11
N ASP A 482 -1.70 -24.62 -12.07
CA ASP A 482 -3.07 -24.70 -11.56
C ASP A 482 -3.95 -23.63 -12.23
N ILE A 483 -5.17 -23.46 -11.73
CA ILE A 483 -6.16 -22.59 -12.37
C ILE A 483 -5.84 -21.10 -12.12
N GLU A 484 -5.21 -20.75 -11.00
CA GLU A 484 -4.78 -19.39 -10.71
C GLU A 484 -3.67 -18.94 -11.65
N ASP A 485 -2.71 -19.83 -11.95
CA ASP A 485 -1.60 -19.50 -12.84
C ASP A 485 -2.05 -19.16 -14.26
N MET A 486 -3.17 -19.74 -14.71
CA MET A 486 -3.68 -19.54 -16.06
C MET A 486 -3.86 -18.06 -16.38
N ASN A 487 -4.30 -17.25 -15.41
CA ASN A 487 -4.48 -15.80 -15.49
C ASN A 487 -3.60 -15.01 -14.51
N ALA A 488 -2.50 -15.57 -13.99
CA ALA A 488 -1.60 -14.86 -13.08
C ALA A 488 -1.03 -13.56 -13.68
N LEU A 489 -0.67 -13.59 -14.97
CA LEU A 489 -0.21 -12.42 -15.73
C LEU A 489 -1.38 -11.72 -16.44
N ASP A 490 -1.49 -10.41 -16.29
CA ASP A 490 -2.49 -9.60 -17.00
C ASP A 490 -2.21 -9.55 -18.50
N TYR A 491 -3.21 -9.94 -19.31
CA TYR A 491 -3.17 -9.77 -20.74
C TYR A 491 -3.45 -8.31 -21.12
N ALA A 492 -2.51 -7.65 -21.79
CA ALA A 492 -2.59 -6.23 -22.17
C ALA A 492 -3.55 -5.97 -23.34
N ALA A 493 -4.79 -6.45 -23.26
CA ALA A 493 -5.85 -6.24 -24.24
C ALA A 493 -6.01 -4.74 -24.54
N PHE A 494 -6.25 -4.39 -25.81
CA PHE A 494 -6.51 -3.03 -26.28
C PHE A 494 -5.38 -2.00 -26.06
N SER A 495 -4.29 -2.39 -25.38
CA SER A 495 -3.11 -1.55 -25.20
C SER A 495 -2.35 -1.40 -26.52
N PRO A 496 -1.59 -0.29 -26.73
CA PRO A 496 -0.75 -0.11 -27.90
C PRO A 496 0.12 -1.34 -28.18
N LEU A 497 0.38 -1.64 -29.47
CA LEU A 497 1.24 -2.78 -29.81
C LEU A 497 2.70 -2.60 -29.38
N SER A 498 3.09 -1.38 -28.98
CA SER A 498 4.39 -1.07 -28.38
C SER A 498 4.50 -1.38 -26.88
N THR A 499 3.41 -1.80 -26.23
CA THR A 499 3.43 -2.24 -24.83
C THR A 499 4.40 -3.40 -24.64
N ALA A 500 5.09 -3.44 -23.51
CA ALA A 500 6.05 -4.48 -23.17
C ALA A 500 5.43 -5.89 -23.28
N LEU A 501 6.19 -6.83 -23.85
CA LEU A 501 5.77 -8.20 -24.06
C LEU A 501 5.68 -8.97 -22.73
N SER A 502 4.66 -9.81 -22.62
CA SER A 502 4.37 -10.64 -21.45
C SER A 502 3.77 -11.96 -21.90
N ASP A 503 4.16 -13.08 -21.29
CA ASP A 503 3.66 -14.42 -21.61
C ASP A 503 2.26 -14.73 -21.03
N ALA A 504 1.45 -13.69 -20.86
CA ALA A 504 0.08 -13.79 -20.36
C ALA A 504 -0.75 -14.79 -21.18
N GLY A 505 -1.37 -15.74 -20.48
CA GLY A 505 -2.16 -16.83 -21.07
C GLY A 505 -1.37 -18.06 -21.53
N ARG A 506 -0.02 -18.10 -21.43
CA ARG A 506 0.76 -19.30 -21.78
C ARG A 506 0.68 -20.40 -20.71
N CYS A 507 0.42 -20.07 -19.45
CA CYS A 507 0.18 -21.03 -18.38
C CYS A 507 -1.18 -21.72 -18.57
N ARG A 508 -1.23 -23.05 -18.40
CA ARG A 508 -2.42 -23.87 -18.70
C ARG A 508 -2.56 -25.00 -17.71
N ASN A 509 -3.74 -25.13 -17.10
CA ASN A 509 -4.15 -26.32 -16.40
C ASN A 509 -4.84 -27.29 -17.37
N TYR A 510 -4.16 -28.38 -17.74
CA TYR A 510 -4.62 -29.30 -18.77
C TYR A 510 -5.85 -30.12 -18.35
N GLU A 511 -5.99 -30.42 -17.06
CA GLU A 511 -7.17 -31.14 -16.54
C GLU A 511 -8.42 -30.25 -16.63
N PHE A 512 -8.30 -28.99 -16.24
CA PHE A 512 -9.36 -27.99 -16.37
C PHE A 512 -9.73 -27.77 -17.83
N LEU A 513 -8.75 -27.54 -18.73
CA LEU A 513 -9.02 -27.42 -20.18
C LEU A 513 -9.68 -28.69 -20.75
N GLY A 514 -9.22 -29.87 -20.32
CA GLY A 514 -9.82 -31.15 -20.66
C GLY A 514 -11.28 -31.24 -20.21
N LYS A 515 -11.60 -30.76 -19.00
CA LYS A 515 -12.96 -30.71 -18.48
C LYS A 515 -13.87 -29.81 -19.32
N ILE A 516 -13.40 -28.61 -19.69
CA ILE A 516 -14.25 -27.60 -20.31
C ILE A 516 -14.35 -27.72 -21.84
N TYR A 517 -13.37 -28.34 -22.51
CA TYR A 517 -13.33 -28.45 -23.98
C TYR A 517 -13.26 -29.89 -24.52
N GLY A 518 -12.86 -30.87 -23.71
CA GLY A 518 -12.72 -32.28 -24.06
C GLY A 518 -11.36 -32.85 -23.65
N SER A 519 -11.36 -34.02 -23.03
CA SER A 519 -10.18 -34.65 -22.43
C SER A 519 -9.43 -35.61 -23.39
N SER A 520 -10.06 -35.95 -24.52
CA SER A 520 -9.49 -36.82 -25.56
C SER A 520 -9.76 -36.28 -26.97
N GLU A 521 -9.00 -36.78 -27.95
CA GLU A 521 -9.18 -36.39 -29.35
C GLU A 521 -10.62 -36.64 -29.84
N SER A 522 -11.20 -37.78 -29.46
CA SER A 522 -12.58 -38.15 -29.82
C SER A 522 -13.61 -37.21 -29.21
N GLU A 523 -13.44 -36.83 -27.94
CA GLU A 523 -14.32 -35.88 -27.26
C GLU A 523 -14.24 -34.49 -27.88
N VAL A 524 -13.02 -33.98 -28.15
CA VAL A 524 -12.88 -32.68 -28.79
C VAL A 524 -13.48 -32.71 -30.18
N LYS A 525 -13.22 -33.74 -31.00
CA LYS A 525 -13.83 -33.90 -32.33
C LYS A 525 -15.36 -33.87 -32.29
N ALA A 526 -15.98 -34.49 -31.28
CA ALA A 526 -17.43 -34.46 -31.10
C ALA A 526 -17.97 -33.06 -30.74
N ASN A 527 -17.14 -32.20 -30.16
CA ASN A 527 -17.49 -30.82 -29.81
C ASN A 527 -17.24 -29.81 -30.96
N LEU A 528 -16.57 -30.19 -32.05
CA LEU A 528 -16.25 -29.27 -33.15
C LEU A 528 -17.48 -28.98 -34.02
N VAL A 529 -17.63 -27.71 -34.40
CA VAL A 529 -18.61 -27.22 -35.37
C VAL A 529 -17.91 -26.39 -36.44
N ASP A 530 -18.49 -26.31 -37.63
CA ASP A 530 -17.96 -25.49 -38.73
C ASP A 530 -18.20 -24.00 -38.44
N VAL A 531 -17.11 -23.23 -38.33
CA VAL A 531 -17.12 -21.77 -38.43
C VAL A 531 -16.88 -21.37 -39.87
N VAL A 532 -17.73 -20.51 -40.44
CA VAL A 532 -17.56 -20.01 -41.82
C VAL A 532 -16.63 -18.81 -41.80
N TRP A 533 -15.39 -19.00 -42.24
CA TRP A 533 -14.33 -18.00 -42.28
C TRP A 533 -14.41 -17.12 -43.53
N LEU A 534 -14.61 -15.82 -43.33
CA LEU A 534 -14.74 -14.79 -44.37
C LEU A 534 -15.73 -15.19 -45.47
N LYS A 535 -17.01 -15.30 -45.11
CA LYS A 535 -18.08 -15.84 -45.98
C LYS A 535 -18.12 -15.29 -47.41
N ASP A 536 -17.80 -14.02 -47.61
CA ASP A 536 -17.90 -13.36 -48.92
C ASP A 536 -16.58 -13.40 -49.70
N SER A 537 -15.45 -13.68 -49.03
CA SER A 537 -14.11 -13.67 -49.65
C SER A 537 -13.49 -15.06 -49.82
N LEU A 538 -13.63 -15.94 -48.83
CA LEU A 538 -13.00 -17.27 -48.81
C LEU A 538 -14.00 -18.40 -48.57
N ALA A 539 -15.04 -18.17 -47.76
CA ALA A 539 -16.06 -19.16 -47.39
C ALA A 539 -15.48 -20.50 -46.87
N LEU A 540 -14.34 -20.45 -46.16
CA LEU A 540 -13.70 -21.65 -45.64
C LEU A 540 -14.46 -22.16 -44.41
N LYS A 541 -14.61 -23.48 -44.31
CA LYS A 541 -15.15 -24.12 -43.11
C LYS A 541 -13.99 -24.50 -42.19
N LEU A 542 -13.93 -23.86 -41.03
CA LEU A 542 -12.91 -24.10 -40.03
C LEU A 542 -13.54 -24.79 -38.82
N PRO A 543 -13.15 -26.03 -38.48
CA PRO A 543 -13.70 -26.70 -37.31
C PRO A 543 -13.21 -26.00 -36.03
N PHE A 544 -14.13 -25.66 -35.14
CA PHE A 544 -13.84 -24.98 -33.87
C PHE A 544 -14.74 -25.48 -32.74
N ASN A 545 -14.28 -25.42 -31.50
CA ASN A 545 -15.00 -26.01 -30.38
C ASN A 545 -16.28 -25.22 -30.04
N SER A 546 -17.42 -25.91 -29.95
CA SER A 546 -18.71 -25.30 -29.62
C SER A 546 -18.88 -24.94 -28.14
N LYS A 547 -18.04 -25.48 -27.24
CA LYS A 547 -18.15 -25.26 -25.79
C LYS A 547 -17.70 -23.85 -25.39
N ASN A 548 -18.31 -23.33 -24.32
CA ASN A 548 -17.98 -22.05 -23.68
C ASN A 548 -17.91 -20.83 -24.64
N GLY A 549 -18.70 -20.87 -25.71
CA GLY A 549 -18.80 -19.78 -26.69
C GLY A 549 -17.65 -19.67 -27.69
N ALA A 550 -16.69 -20.61 -27.71
CA ALA A 550 -15.48 -20.48 -28.52
C ALA A 550 -15.77 -20.39 -30.03
N ALA A 551 -16.59 -21.29 -30.59
CA ALA A 551 -16.97 -21.25 -32.01
C ALA A 551 -17.82 -20.02 -32.37
N ALA A 552 -18.70 -19.59 -31.46
CA ALA A 552 -19.49 -18.38 -31.65
C ALA A 552 -18.59 -17.14 -31.73
N ALA A 553 -17.63 -17.02 -30.82
CA ALA A 553 -16.66 -15.93 -30.81
C ALA A 553 -15.81 -15.90 -32.09
N LEU A 554 -15.34 -17.05 -32.59
CA LEU A 554 -14.61 -17.10 -33.86
C LEU A 554 -15.52 -16.74 -35.05
N GLN A 555 -16.80 -17.11 -35.01
CA GLN A 555 -17.77 -16.72 -36.03
C GLN A 555 -17.98 -15.20 -36.04
N ASP A 556 -18.03 -14.56 -34.88
CA ASP A 556 -18.14 -13.10 -34.77
C ASP A 556 -16.88 -12.38 -35.27
N VAL A 557 -15.69 -12.91 -34.96
CA VAL A 557 -14.43 -12.46 -35.57
C VAL A 557 -14.49 -12.55 -37.10
N SER A 558 -14.92 -13.70 -37.61
CA SER A 558 -15.04 -13.93 -39.06
C SER A 558 -16.00 -12.93 -39.72
N ASN A 559 -17.16 -12.69 -39.10
CA ASN A 559 -18.17 -11.75 -39.61
C ASN A 559 -17.63 -10.32 -39.66
N GLU A 560 -16.99 -9.86 -38.58
CA GLU A 560 -16.44 -8.50 -38.51
C GLU A 560 -15.27 -8.30 -39.48
N LEU A 561 -14.36 -9.28 -39.57
CA LEU A 561 -13.26 -9.23 -40.54
C LEU A 561 -13.76 -9.32 -41.98
N ASN A 562 -14.83 -10.07 -42.25
CA ASN A 562 -15.46 -10.12 -43.56
C ASN A 562 -15.94 -8.75 -44.03
N ASP A 563 -16.57 -7.98 -43.13
CA ASP A 563 -17.03 -6.63 -43.44
C ASP A 563 -15.88 -5.62 -43.53
N MET A 564 -14.83 -5.79 -42.72
CA MET A 564 -13.60 -4.98 -42.83
C MET A 564 -12.87 -5.22 -44.16
N VAL A 565 -12.81 -6.46 -44.66
CA VAL A 565 -12.19 -6.78 -45.95
C VAL A 565 -12.92 -6.13 -47.12
N LYS A 566 -14.26 -5.96 -47.04
CA LYS A 566 -15.01 -5.21 -48.06
C LYS A 566 -14.57 -3.75 -48.15
N SER A 567 -14.23 -3.15 -47.00
CA SER A 567 -13.83 -1.75 -46.90
C SER A 567 -12.33 -1.56 -47.15
N ASP A 568 -11.51 -2.56 -46.83
CA ASP A 568 -10.08 -2.58 -47.06
C ASP A 568 -9.61 -3.99 -47.47
N ALA A 569 -9.53 -4.21 -48.78
CA ALA A 569 -9.13 -5.48 -49.38
C ALA A 569 -7.69 -5.88 -49.02
N SER A 570 -6.83 -4.95 -48.59
CA SER A 570 -5.44 -5.27 -48.20
C SER A 570 -5.37 -6.19 -46.98
N LEU A 571 -6.43 -6.21 -46.15
CA LEU A 571 -6.52 -7.09 -44.99
C LEU A 571 -6.58 -8.56 -45.35
N LEU A 572 -7.15 -8.91 -46.51
CA LEU A 572 -7.30 -10.29 -46.96
C LEU A 572 -5.95 -11.00 -47.08
N GLU A 573 -4.88 -10.26 -47.36
CA GLU A 573 -3.52 -10.81 -47.44
C GLU A 573 -3.08 -11.48 -46.13
N TYR A 574 -3.54 -11.00 -44.97
CA TYR A 574 -3.19 -11.55 -43.66
C TYR A 574 -4.15 -12.65 -43.18
N LEU A 575 -5.32 -12.76 -43.82
CA LEU A 575 -6.42 -13.65 -43.39
C LEU A 575 -6.61 -14.87 -44.30
N LYS A 576 -6.06 -14.83 -45.52
CA LYS A 576 -6.04 -15.98 -46.45
C LYS A 576 -5.06 -17.06 -45.99
N ASN A 577 -5.34 -18.30 -46.35
CA ASN A 577 -4.51 -19.47 -46.01
C ASN A 577 -4.23 -19.59 -44.49
N PRO A 578 -5.27 -19.66 -43.63
CA PRO A 578 -5.06 -19.91 -42.21
C PRO A 578 -4.27 -21.21 -42.00
N GLY A 579 -3.38 -21.23 -41.00
CA GLY A 579 -2.57 -22.40 -40.63
C GLY A 579 -3.37 -23.56 -40.02
N GLY A 580 -4.65 -23.31 -39.72
CA GLY A 580 -5.61 -24.28 -39.21
C GLY A 580 -6.20 -23.87 -37.86
N THR A 581 -7.18 -24.63 -37.42
CA THR A 581 -7.89 -24.43 -36.14
C THR A 581 -7.91 -25.66 -35.24
N PHE A 582 -7.72 -26.85 -35.82
CA PHE A 582 -7.70 -28.10 -35.07
C PHE A 582 -6.60 -29.04 -35.56
N LYS A 583 -5.77 -29.49 -34.61
CA LYS A 583 -4.80 -30.57 -34.80
C LYS A 583 -4.44 -31.16 -33.45
N TRP A 584 -4.89 -32.38 -33.17
CA TRP A 584 -4.54 -33.09 -31.94
C TRP A 584 -3.04 -33.44 -31.93
N ARG A 585 -2.27 -32.73 -31.10
CA ARG A 585 -0.82 -32.92 -30.96
C ARG A 585 -0.28 -32.36 -29.65
N VAL A 586 0.89 -32.88 -29.28
CA VAL A 586 1.78 -32.31 -28.28
C VAL A 586 2.66 -31.25 -28.94
N ILE A 587 2.99 -30.17 -28.22
CA ILE A 587 3.91 -29.12 -28.68
C ILE A 587 5.33 -29.70 -28.73
N ALA A 588 6.04 -29.48 -29.84
CA ALA A 588 7.37 -30.02 -30.06
C ALA A 588 8.33 -29.64 -28.92
N GLY A 589 9.11 -30.62 -28.43
CA GLY A 589 10.04 -30.42 -27.32
C GLY A 589 9.39 -30.31 -25.93
N THR A 590 8.11 -30.65 -25.80
CA THR A 590 7.38 -30.63 -24.53
C THR A 590 6.48 -31.86 -24.39
N ASN A 591 5.87 -32.05 -23.22
CA ASN A 591 4.77 -33.00 -22.99
C ASN A 591 3.40 -32.30 -22.93
N ARG A 592 3.30 -31.08 -23.47
CA ARG A 592 2.16 -30.19 -23.35
C ARG A 592 1.26 -30.25 -24.58
N LEU A 593 -0.05 -30.41 -24.38
CA LEU A 593 -1.00 -30.41 -25.49
C LEU A 593 -1.11 -29.00 -26.10
N SER A 594 -1.17 -28.94 -27.43
CA SER A 594 -1.36 -27.68 -28.17
C SER A 594 -2.77 -27.10 -27.94
N PRO A 595 -2.96 -25.76 -27.87
CA PRO A 595 -4.30 -25.15 -27.87
C PRO A 595 -5.15 -25.56 -29.09
N HIS A 596 -4.52 -25.76 -30.25
CA HIS A 596 -5.15 -26.37 -31.44
C HIS A 596 -5.74 -27.76 -31.19
N SER A 597 -5.27 -28.51 -30.20
CA SER A 597 -5.85 -29.82 -29.86
C SER A 597 -7.20 -29.70 -29.17
N TYR A 598 -7.51 -28.56 -28.54
CA TYR A 598 -8.82 -28.28 -27.94
C TYR A 598 -9.79 -27.61 -28.91
N GLY A 599 -9.33 -27.22 -30.12
CA GLY A 599 -10.14 -26.48 -31.09
C GLY A 599 -10.49 -25.06 -30.63
N ILE A 600 -9.60 -24.42 -29.86
CA ILE A 600 -9.80 -23.07 -29.31
C ILE A 600 -8.79 -22.04 -29.84
N ALA A 601 -7.99 -22.41 -30.84
CA ALA A 601 -6.97 -21.55 -31.41
C ALA A 601 -7.03 -21.53 -32.93
N ILE A 602 -6.57 -20.43 -33.52
CA ILE A 602 -6.43 -20.26 -34.96
C ILE A 602 -5.08 -19.62 -35.26
N ASP A 603 -4.39 -20.15 -36.27
CA ASP A 603 -3.21 -19.50 -36.82
C ASP A 603 -3.62 -18.79 -38.11
N ILE A 604 -3.49 -17.46 -38.18
CA ILE A 604 -3.73 -16.69 -39.41
C ILE A 604 -2.45 -16.59 -40.24
N ASN A 605 -2.58 -16.44 -41.56
CA ASN A 605 -1.53 -16.55 -42.59
C ASN A 605 -0.07 -16.66 -42.08
N VAL A 606 0.42 -17.89 -41.95
CA VAL A 606 1.77 -18.22 -41.43
C VAL A 606 2.90 -17.57 -42.23
N LYS A 607 2.69 -17.24 -43.52
CA LYS A 607 3.70 -16.55 -44.34
C LYS A 607 3.83 -15.06 -44.00
N LYS A 608 2.91 -14.52 -43.20
CA LYS A 608 2.86 -13.11 -42.75
C LYS A 608 3.05 -12.99 -41.25
N SER A 609 3.72 -13.96 -40.62
CA SER A 609 3.96 -13.99 -39.19
C SER A 609 5.44 -14.25 -38.86
N HIS A 610 5.79 -13.92 -37.63
CA HIS A 610 7.04 -14.21 -36.95
C HIS A 610 6.78 -15.07 -35.71
N TYR A 611 7.74 -15.93 -35.40
CA TYR A 611 7.72 -16.82 -34.23
C TYR A 611 9.09 -16.83 -33.58
N TRP A 612 9.14 -16.87 -32.25
CA TRP A 612 10.38 -16.57 -31.51
C TRP A 612 11.53 -17.55 -31.78
N GLN A 613 11.27 -18.80 -32.15
CA GLN A 613 12.34 -19.79 -32.38
C GLN A 613 13.06 -19.64 -33.73
N TRP A 614 12.43 -19.00 -34.72
CA TRP A 614 12.99 -18.89 -36.08
C TRP A 614 13.20 -17.44 -36.54
N SER A 615 12.95 -16.45 -35.68
CA SER A 615 13.04 -15.01 -36.00
C SER A 615 14.16 -14.34 -35.20
N ASN A 616 14.85 -13.38 -35.83
CA ASN A 616 15.90 -12.59 -35.18
C ASN A 616 15.28 -11.38 -34.47
N GLY A 617 14.75 -11.60 -33.26
CA GLY A 617 14.06 -10.57 -32.49
C GLY A 617 12.58 -10.41 -32.86
N TYR A 618 11.88 -9.58 -32.09
CA TYR A 618 10.45 -9.34 -32.25
C TYR A 618 10.17 -8.50 -33.50
N GLN A 619 9.30 -9.01 -34.37
CA GLN A 619 8.75 -8.29 -35.50
C GLN A 619 7.27 -8.64 -35.65
N ASN A 620 6.43 -7.63 -35.87
CA ASN A 620 5.02 -7.83 -36.15
C ASN A 620 4.65 -7.31 -37.54
N LEU A 621 3.98 -8.15 -38.33
CA LEU A 621 3.39 -7.78 -39.61
C LEU A 621 1.86 -7.76 -39.56
N ILE A 622 1.23 -8.34 -38.54
CA ILE A 622 -0.23 -8.40 -38.43
C ILE A 622 -0.76 -7.00 -38.12
N PRO A 623 -1.66 -6.45 -38.96
CA PRO A 623 -2.28 -5.15 -38.71
C PRO A 623 -2.99 -5.09 -37.37
N GLU A 624 -2.77 -4.00 -36.62
CA GLU A 624 -3.40 -3.79 -35.31
C GLU A 624 -4.91 -3.96 -35.35
N LYS A 625 -5.57 -3.48 -36.41
CA LYS A 625 -7.02 -3.63 -36.58
C LYS A 625 -7.51 -5.08 -36.61
N ILE A 626 -6.72 -6.04 -37.11
CA ILE A 626 -7.06 -7.47 -37.02
C ILE A 626 -6.99 -7.90 -35.55
N VAL A 627 -5.89 -7.57 -34.87
CA VAL A 627 -5.68 -7.91 -33.45
C VAL A 627 -6.83 -7.37 -32.59
N ARG A 628 -7.29 -6.14 -32.84
CA ARG A 628 -8.41 -5.53 -32.12
C ARG A 628 -9.72 -6.30 -32.27
N VAL A 629 -10.02 -6.84 -33.46
CA VAL A 629 -11.22 -7.67 -33.66
C VAL A 629 -11.13 -8.94 -32.83
N PHE A 630 -9.98 -9.61 -32.85
CA PHE A 630 -9.76 -10.81 -32.02
C PHE A 630 -9.88 -10.50 -30.52
N GLU A 631 -9.22 -9.44 -30.02
CA GLU A 631 -9.29 -9.04 -28.61
C GLU A 631 -10.72 -8.69 -28.18
N LYS A 632 -11.47 -7.98 -29.03
CA LYS A 632 -12.89 -7.65 -28.82
C LYS A 632 -13.73 -8.91 -28.61
N HIS A 633 -13.42 -9.97 -29.35
CA HIS A 633 -14.08 -11.27 -29.27
C HIS A 633 -13.32 -12.27 -28.39
N LYS A 634 -12.55 -11.77 -27.40
CA LYS A 634 -11.99 -12.56 -26.31
C LYS A 634 -10.87 -13.54 -26.70
N PHE A 635 -10.15 -13.23 -27.78
CA PHE A 635 -8.95 -13.96 -28.18
C PHE A 635 -7.69 -13.23 -27.73
N ILE A 636 -6.83 -13.93 -26.99
CA ILE A 636 -5.47 -13.48 -26.75
C ILE A 636 -4.62 -13.71 -28.00
N TRP A 637 -3.64 -12.85 -28.22
CA TRP A 637 -2.76 -12.88 -29.38
C TRP A 637 -1.32 -13.18 -29.00
N GLY A 638 -0.73 -14.18 -29.66
CA GLY A 638 0.65 -14.60 -29.42
C GLY A 638 1.70 -13.56 -29.78
N GLY A 639 1.34 -12.52 -30.54
CA GLY A 639 2.21 -11.36 -30.76
C GLY A 639 2.39 -10.45 -29.55
N ARG A 640 1.69 -10.68 -28.43
CA ARG A 640 1.95 -9.99 -27.15
C ARG A 640 2.93 -10.72 -26.23
N TRP A 641 3.35 -11.93 -26.59
CA TRP A 641 4.20 -12.78 -25.75
C TRP A 641 5.68 -12.42 -25.86
N LYS A 642 6.45 -12.64 -24.78
CA LYS A 642 7.92 -12.61 -24.84
C LYS A 642 8.37 -13.71 -25.79
N HIS A 643 7.75 -14.88 -25.68
CA HIS A 643 7.86 -15.99 -26.61
C HIS A 643 6.84 -15.85 -27.75
N PHE A 644 7.01 -14.78 -28.54
CA PHE A 644 6.03 -14.36 -29.54
C PHE A 644 5.69 -15.43 -30.58
N ASP A 645 4.39 -15.51 -30.90
CA ASP A 645 3.81 -16.31 -31.97
C ASP A 645 2.73 -15.47 -32.67
N THR A 646 3.15 -14.63 -33.63
CA THR A 646 2.28 -13.57 -34.15
C THR A 646 1.16 -14.08 -35.08
N MET A 647 1.20 -15.33 -35.55
CA MET A 647 0.05 -15.92 -36.25
C MET A 647 -1.05 -16.37 -35.30
N HIS A 648 -0.69 -16.62 -34.03
CA HIS A 648 -1.50 -17.42 -33.13
C HIS A 648 -2.51 -16.57 -32.35
N PHE A 649 -3.77 -16.99 -32.39
CA PHE A 649 -4.84 -16.45 -31.57
C PHE A 649 -5.51 -17.59 -30.80
N GLU A 650 -5.75 -17.38 -29.51
CA GLU A 650 -6.33 -18.38 -28.61
C GLU A 650 -7.53 -17.79 -27.86
N TYR A 651 -8.67 -18.48 -27.90
CA TYR A 651 -9.88 -18.05 -27.19
C TYR A 651 -9.71 -18.28 -25.69
N ARG A 652 -9.63 -17.18 -24.92
CA ARG A 652 -9.37 -17.17 -23.48
C ARG A 652 -10.24 -16.10 -22.79
N PRO A 653 -11.56 -16.33 -22.69
CA PRO A 653 -12.51 -15.34 -22.20
C PRO A 653 -12.26 -14.87 -20.77
N GLU A 654 -11.60 -15.69 -19.95
CA GLU A 654 -11.21 -15.36 -18.58
C GLU A 654 -10.07 -14.31 -18.49
N MET A 655 -9.43 -13.97 -19.61
CA MET A 655 -8.38 -12.94 -19.69
C MET A 655 -8.91 -11.53 -19.95
N PHE A 656 -10.21 -11.37 -20.20
CA PHE A 656 -10.80 -10.13 -20.68
C PHE A 656 -11.95 -9.69 -19.78
N GLU A 657 -11.70 -8.63 -19.03
CA GLU A 657 -12.70 -7.93 -18.22
C GLU A 657 -13.00 -6.52 -18.72
#